data_AF-A0A7C5G3A0-F1
#
_entry.id   AF-A0A7C5G3A0-F1
#
_cell.length_a   1.000
_cell.length_b   1.000
_cell.length_c   1.000
_cell.angle_alpha   90.00
_cell.angle_beta   90.00
_cell.angle_gamma   90.00
#
_symmetry.space_group_name_H-M   'P 1'
#
loop_
_entity.id
_entity.type
_entity.pdbx_description
1 polymer ?
#
loop_
_entity_poly.entity_id
_entity_poly.type
_entity_poly.pdbx_seq_one_letter_code
_entity_poly.pdbx_strand_id
1 'polypeptide(L)'
;MSAMVKRLSRRLSVLLIVAMLSTLLVPAYAADTSKLESATISSFTDVAGSTFINAGKGEGVGVGAQGSVLRDGKEIAKYKVIQVNWGISRIDLYDVQEGVTVKPGDRAPILTNPSSGKSKSSVWKAVAIIAGAALIATLLSGHGGGGGSAAPANTIALTTQKTSATNDQGDITVDVTITAKISKPDGDAVADGTPVTFSTTAGTLNRTQTYAVAGAATAVLSYNSATDPDTAKVTVKCGGQTAQVTVSFVSSIDLSADLTTIQIVGSGGAATESTISALCKDVLGNPVTSGTVKFSSSIGTIDDTAPIDGSGVARAHFSSNTAGKATIVATWSKSTAQLRVTVTAGPPSQVTLNASPTSIPADGNSSSRITATVRDSGGNLATDGTVVDFSTSPEGAGGGTITPRATTINGVATAFLVSKDINNVKSLPGVQTVKAQVLAASQPADLPVPVPGTESTTTVTFVSSDVTAVSLGASKTNIRGLDVVGNTTLLTALVSGPGGAAVPDGTAVAFSATRGVISNATTTSGGRATATLTSDASGGDGNVSVTATAGGVTSAPLAIIFSGGPDAGHCSFVTDPNPATLAKSGGQATITVTAKDVNDHPLVDGTTITAVPSKGSLLSGSAQTADGVAMFTLLTSADALNPTDPGAGTVTVTIPSGGAGSSVIIPVPFTVAP
;
A
#
# COMPACT_ATOMS: atom_id res chain seq x y z
N MET A 1 53.89 -14.16 38.51
CA MET A 1 52.41 -14.18 38.33
C MET A 1 51.86 -13.20 37.27
N SER A 2 52.60 -12.18 36.80
CA SER A 2 52.12 -11.26 35.74
C SER A 2 52.34 -11.73 34.28
N ALA A 3 53.21 -12.73 34.04
CA ALA A 3 53.48 -13.27 32.70
C ALA A 3 52.57 -14.43 32.25
N MET A 4 51.80 -15.01 33.17
CA MET A 4 50.92 -16.16 32.89
C MET A 4 49.50 -15.71 32.47
N VAL A 5 49.08 -14.48 32.82
CA VAL A 5 47.76 -13.94 32.48
C VAL A 5 47.70 -13.29 31.08
N LYS A 6 48.81 -12.72 30.57
CA LYS A 6 48.86 -12.17 29.19
C LYS A 6 48.94 -13.24 28.07
N ARG A 7 49.29 -14.49 28.40
CA ARG A 7 49.31 -15.61 27.44
C ARG A 7 47.95 -16.31 27.27
N LEU A 8 47.01 -16.11 28.18
CA LEU A 8 45.66 -16.69 28.10
C LEU A 8 44.68 -15.79 27.32
N SER A 9 44.85 -14.45 27.34
CA SER A 9 43.93 -13.53 26.66
C SER A 9 44.10 -13.43 25.14
N ARG A 10 45.25 -13.81 24.56
CA ARG A 10 45.43 -13.86 23.09
C ARG A 10 45.05 -15.21 22.45
N ARG A 11 44.88 -16.28 23.23
CA ARG A 11 44.47 -17.61 22.73
C ARG A 11 42.96 -17.79 22.66
N LEU A 12 42.17 -16.99 23.38
CA LEU A 12 40.71 -17.05 23.32
C LEU A 12 40.11 -16.21 22.17
N SER A 13 40.81 -15.16 21.70
CA SER A 13 40.33 -14.31 20.61
C SER A 13 40.47 -14.90 19.21
N VAL A 14 41.34 -15.91 19.03
CA VAL A 14 41.58 -16.53 17.71
C VAL A 14 40.71 -17.79 17.50
N LEU A 15 40.30 -18.46 18.58
CA LEU A 15 39.37 -19.59 18.49
C LEU A 15 37.93 -19.16 18.13
N LEU A 16 37.57 -17.89 18.41
CA LEU A 16 36.24 -17.34 18.10
C LEU A 16 36.07 -16.89 16.64
N ILE A 17 37.17 -16.71 15.88
CA ILE A 17 37.11 -16.24 14.48
C ILE A 17 37.16 -17.40 13.49
N VAL A 18 37.79 -18.53 13.85
CA VAL A 18 37.85 -19.73 12.98
C VAL A 18 36.57 -20.59 13.09
N ALA A 19 35.87 -20.56 14.24
CA ALA A 19 34.53 -21.14 14.36
C ALA A 19 33.45 -20.33 13.62
N MET A 20 33.72 -19.08 13.25
CA MET A 20 32.76 -18.19 12.57
C MET A 20 32.86 -18.21 11.03
N LEU A 21 33.86 -18.88 10.45
CA LEU A 21 34.06 -18.93 9.00
C LEU A 21 33.90 -20.34 8.38
N SER A 22 33.34 -21.29 9.15
CA SER A 22 33.15 -22.69 8.73
C SER A 22 31.68 -23.10 8.51
N THR A 23 30.72 -22.15 8.51
CA THR A 23 29.28 -22.45 8.32
C THR A 23 28.66 -21.84 7.06
N LEU A 24 29.44 -21.31 6.13
CA LEU A 24 28.94 -20.74 4.88
C LEU A 24 29.51 -21.48 3.67
N LEU A 25 28.77 -22.50 3.23
CA LEU A 25 28.40 -22.85 1.84
C LEU A 25 28.20 -24.36 1.71
N VAL A 26 27.00 -24.82 2.01
CA VAL A 26 26.40 -25.95 1.27
C VAL A 26 25.56 -25.30 0.16
N PRO A 27 25.74 -25.66 -1.11
CA PRO A 27 24.77 -25.24 -2.12
C PRO A 27 23.51 -26.11 -1.92
N ALA A 28 22.51 -25.57 -1.22
CA ALA A 28 21.17 -26.11 -1.27
C ALA A 28 20.60 -25.79 -2.66
N TYR A 29 20.69 -26.77 -3.57
CA TYR A 29 19.93 -26.78 -4.81
C TYR A 29 18.46 -27.06 -4.42
N ALA A 30 17.74 -26.00 -4.03
CA ALA A 30 16.29 -26.06 -3.87
C ALA A 30 15.67 -26.01 -5.27
N ALA A 31 14.85 -27.00 -5.57
CA ALA A 31 13.94 -26.96 -6.70
C ALA A 31 13.19 -25.62 -6.71
N ASP A 32 12.96 -25.08 -7.90
CA ASP A 32 12.20 -23.85 -8.14
C ASP A 32 10.74 -24.04 -7.67
N THR A 33 10.54 -23.88 -6.37
CA THR A 33 9.24 -23.56 -5.78
C THR A 33 9.22 -22.06 -5.63
N SER A 34 8.36 -21.41 -6.40
CA SER A 34 8.02 -19.98 -6.32
C SER A 34 8.27 -19.43 -4.90
N LYS A 35 9.37 -18.70 -4.74
CA LYS A 35 9.77 -18.10 -3.47
C LYS A 35 8.67 -17.10 -3.09
N LEU A 36 7.85 -17.43 -2.10
CA LEU A 36 6.96 -16.46 -1.48
C LEU A 36 7.85 -15.39 -0.83
N GLU A 37 7.61 -14.12 -1.15
CA GLU A 37 8.36 -13.00 -0.58
C GLU A 37 8.33 -13.06 0.96
N SER A 38 9.37 -12.56 1.61
CA SER A 38 9.48 -12.66 3.08
C SER A 38 8.34 -11.92 3.76
N ALA A 39 7.46 -12.64 4.45
CA ALA A 39 6.44 -12.05 5.30
C ALA A 39 7.09 -11.30 6.48
N THR A 40 6.37 -10.36 7.09
CA THR A 40 6.76 -9.65 8.31
C THR A 40 5.80 -10.01 9.44
N ILE A 41 6.33 -10.03 10.66
CA ILE A 41 5.52 -10.21 11.85
C ILE A 41 4.77 -8.91 12.12
N SER A 42 3.45 -8.98 12.00
CA SER A 42 2.53 -7.87 12.24
C SER A 42 1.80 -8.10 13.55
N SER A 43 2.29 -7.47 14.64
CA SER A 43 1.67 -7.36 15.98
C SER A 43 1.25 -8.64 16.73
N PHE A 44 1.26 -8.54 18.06
CA PHE A 44 0.61 -9.47 19.00
C PHE A 44 -0.76 -8.87 19.35
N THR A 45 -1.86 -9.51 18.97
CA THR A 45 -3.19 -8.86 19.07
C THR A 45 -4.33 -9.84 19.34
N ASP A 46 -4.15 -10.81 20.23
CA ASP A 46 -5.30 -11.41 20.91
C ASP A 46 -5.05 -11.55 22.42
N VAL A 47 -6.12 -11.77 23.17
CA VAL A 47 -6.13 -11.93 24.63
C VAL A 47 -5.31 -13.15 25.12
N ALA A 48 -4.83 -13.99 24.19
CA ALA A 48 -4.03 -15.18 24.43
C ALA A 48 -2.53 -14.99 24.08
N GLY A 49 -2.12 -13.82 23.58
CA GLY A 49 -0.73 -13.53 23.21
C GLY A 49 -0.30 -14.11 21.86
N SER A 50 -1.25 -14.40 20.96
CA SER A 50 -0.95 -15.00 19.65
C SER A 50 -0.13 -14.08 18.75
N THR A 51 0.74 -14.68 17.92
CA THR A 51 1.60 -13.99 16.96
C THR A 51 1.08 -14.17 15.53
N PHE A 52 1.22 -13.15 14.68
CA PHE A 52 0.71 -13.16 13.31
C PHE A 52 1.77 -12.76 12.28
N ILE A 53 1.63 -13.30 11.07
CA ILE A 53 2.39 -12.90 9.88
C ILE A 53 1.46 -12.31 8.82
N ASN A 54 1.92 -11.31 8.08
CA ASN A 54 1.18 -10.67 6.98
C ASN A 54 1.18 -11.48 5.67
N ALA A 55 1.07 -12.80 5.78
CA ALA A 55 0.93 -13.70 4.65
C ALA A 55 -0.16 -14.73 4.95
N GLY A 56 -1.05 -14.95 4.00
CA GLY A 56 -2.27 -15.75 4.14
C GLY A 56 -2.60 -16.55 2.87
N LYS A 57 -3.88 -16.89 2.72
CA LYS A 57 -4.38 -17.71 1.62
C LYS A 57 -4.19 -17.03 0.26
N GLY A 58 -4.31 -15.70 0.19
CA GLY A 58 -4.08 -14.91 -1.01
C GLY A 58 -2.63 -14.99 -1.50
N GLU A 59 -1.70 -15.23 -0.59
CA GLU A 59 -0.27 -15.44 -0.82
C GLU A 59 0.08 -16.94 -0.85
N GLY A 60 -0.92 -17.82 -0.98
CA GLY A 60 -0.73 -19.26 -1.11
C GLY A 60 -0.33 -19.99 0.17
N VAL A 61 -0.33 -19.35 1.34
CA VAL A 61 0.06 -19.96 2.63
C VAL A 61 -1.00 -20.95 3.11
N GLY A 62 -0.58 -22.17 3.46
CA GLY A 62 -1.44 -23.22 4.03
C GLY A 62 -1.28 -23.40 5.54
N VAL A 63 -2.31 -23.93 6.19
CA VAL A 63 -2.21 -24.35 7.60
C VAL A 63 -1.16 -25.45 7.70
N GLY A 64 -0.19 -25.28 8.61
CA GLY A 64 0.96 -26.17 8.76
C GLY A 64 2.22 -25.70 8.06
N ALA A 65 2.19 -24.60 7.31
CA ALA A 65 3.40 -23.97 6.78
C ALA A 65 4.37 -23.61 7.92
N GLN A 66 5.68 -23.74 7.68
CA GLN A 66 6.71 -23.47 8.67
C GLN A 66 7.73 -22.47 8.14
N GLY A 67 8.29 -21.67 9.05
CA GLY A 67 9.31 -20.69 8.73
C GLY A 67 10.18 -20.35 9.91
N SER A 68 11.09 -19.40 9.69
CA SER A 68 11.97 -18.86 10.72
C SER A 68 11.70 -17.38 10.94
N VAL A 69 11.89 -16.91 12.17
CA VAL A 69 11.83 -15.50 12.53
C VAL A 69 13.25 -14.96 12.53
N LEU A 70 13.48 -13.92 11.74
CA LEU A 70 14.78 -13.28 11.56
C LEU A 70 14.77 -11.85 12.09
N ARG A 71 15.82 -11.51 12.85
CA ARG A 71 16.19 -10.13 13.21
C ARG A 71 17.63 -9.89 12.75
N ASP A 72 17.85 -8.82 11.99
CA ASP A 72 19.16 -8.47 11.41
C ASP A 72 19.82 -9.63 10.63
N GLY A 73 19.01 -10.42 9.93
CA GLY A 73 19.45 -11.57 9.13
C GLY A 73 19.80 -12.83 9.93
N LYS A 74 19.62 -12.83 11.26
CA LYS A 74 19.85 -13.98 12.14
C LYS A 74 18.53 -14.58 12.62
N GLU A 75 18.45 -15.90 12.64
CA GLU A 75 17.30 -16.63 13.19
C GLU A 75 17.24 -16.48 14.70
N ILE A 76 16.08 -16.06 15.22
CA ILE A 76 15.81 -15.85 16.65
C ILE A 76 14.67 -16.74 17.19
N ALA A 77 13.84 -17.29 16.30
CA ALA A 77 12.78 -18.25 16.63
C ALA A 77 12.36 -19.02 15.37
N LYS A 78 11.61 -20.11 15.53
CA LYS A 78 10.88 -20.78 14.45
C LYS A 78 9.38 -20.64 14.66
N TYR A 79 8.62 -20.85 13.60
CA TYR A 79 7.18 -20.79 13.69
C TYR A 79 6.46 -21.80 12.80
N LYS A 80 5.22 -22.10 13.17
CA LYS A 80 4.28 -22.90 12.39
C LYS A 80 2.97 -22.16 12.25
N VAL A 81 2.45 -22.08 11.04
CA VAL A 81 1.13 -21.51 10.75
C VAL A 81 0.05 -22.45 11.28
N ILE A 82 -0.76 -21.97 12.19
CA ILE A 82 -1.85 -22.74 12.84
C ILE A 82 -3.23 -22.32 12.35
N GLN A 83 -3.35 -21.16 11.73
CA GLN A 83 -4.59 -20.68 11.12
C GLN A 83 -4.26 -19.75 9.96
N VAL A 84 -4.98 -19.89 8.84
CA VAL A 84 -4.80 -19.06 7.63
C VAL A 84 -6.07 -18.27 7.35
N ASN A 85 -5.94 -16.95 7.22
CA ASN A 85 -6.96 -16.07 6.63
C ASN A 85 -6.44 -15.49 5.31
N TRP A 86 -7.21 -14.65 4.61
CA TRP A 86 -6.93 -14.26 3.23
C TRP A 86 -5.63 -13.44 3.02
N GLY A 87 -5.12 -12.73 4.04
CA GLY A 87 -3.85 -11.99 3.97
C GLY A 87 -3.05 -11.93 5.27
N ILE A 88 -3.54 -12.57 6.34
CA ILE A 88 -2.86 -12.66 7.64
C ILE A 88 -3.02 -14.10 8.16
N SER A 89 -1.95 -14.69 8.67
CA SER A 89 -1.98 -16.03 9.29
C SER A 89 -1.52 -15.97 10.73
N ARG A 90 -2.18 -16.76 11.59
CA ARG A 90 -1.76 -16.96 12.98
C ARG A 90 -0.67 -18.03 13.04
N ILE A 91 0.38 -17.76 13.80
CA ILE A 91 1.53 -18.63 13.97
C ILE A 91 1.74 -19.00 15.43
N ASP A 92 2.21 -20.22 15.66
CA ASP A 92 2.80 -20.63 16.94
C ASP A 92 4.32 -20.54 16.84
N LEU A 93 4.94 -19.89 17.81
CA LEU A 93 6.39 -19.78 17.95
C LEU A 93 6.95 -20.97 18.74
N TYR A 94 8.11 -21.46 18.32
CA TYR A 94 8.88 -22.47 19.02
C TYR A 94 10.37 -22.24 18.79
N ASP A 95 11.23 -22.87 19.60
CA ASP A 95 12.69 -22.73 19.48
C ASP A 95 13.16 -21.27 19.55
N VAL A 96 12.53 -20.49 20.46
CA VAL A 96 12.87 -19.08 20.68
C VAL A 96 14.19 -19.01 21.45
N GLN A 97 15.16 -18.26 20.93
CA GLN A 97 16.45 -18.07 21.59
C GLN A 97 16.30 -17.44 22.97
N GLU A 98 17.06 -17.94 23.94
CA GLU A 98 17.00 -17.52 25.33
C GLU A 98 17.26 -16.01 25.48
N GLY A 99 16.37 -15.32 26.21
CA GLY A 99 16.44 -13.88 26.44
C GLY A 99 16.01 -13.00 25.25
N VAL A 100 15.50 -13.58 24.15
CA VAL A 100 15.03 -12.83 22.98
C VAL A 100 13.51 -12.92 22.85
N THR A 101 12.84 -11.77 22.78
CA THR A 101 11.41 -11.70 22.46
C THR A 101 11.22 -11.34 20.98
N VAL A 102 10.35 -12.06 20.30
CA VAL A 102 9.88 -11.72 18.93
C VAL A 102 9.08 -10.42 18.99
N LYS A 103 9.23 -9.52 18.02
CA LYS A 103 8.56 -8.21 18.00
C LYS A 103 8.01 -7.85 16.62
N PRO A 104 7.06 -6.90 16.53
CA PRO A 104 6.57 -6.41 15.25
C PRO A 104 7.72 -5.88 14.37
N GLY A 105 7.71 -6.26 13.10
CA GLY A 105 8.76 -5.89 12.13
C GLY A 105 9.89 -6.91 11.96
N ASP A 106 9.99 -7.94 12.82
CA ASP A 106 10.87 -9.08 12.54
C ASP A 106 10.40 -9.79 11.25
N ARG A 107 11.36 -10.31 10.45
CA ARG A 107 11.02 -11.00 9.19
C ARG A 107 10.65 -12.45 9.47
N ALA A 108 9.67 -12.98 8.75
CA ALA A 108 9.18 -14.33 8.87
C ALA A 108 9.12 -15.01 7.50
N PRO A 109 10.28 -15.35 6.88
CA PRO A 109 10.30 -16.14 5.65
C PRO A 109 9.64 -17.51 5.86
N ILE A 110 8.71 -17.86 4.97
CA ILE A 110 8.12 -19.19 4.90
C ILE A 110 9.12 -20.11 4.21
N LEU A 111 9.53 -21.16 4.91
CA LEU A 111 10.52 -22.12 4.42
C LEU A 111 9.85 -23.35 3.79
N THR A 112 8.72 -23.77 4.35
CA THR A 112 7.93 -24.88 3.82
C THR A 112 6.46 -24.54 3.86
N ASN A 113 5.75 -24.96 2.83
CA ASN A 113 4.31 -24.81 2.71
C ASN A 113 3.75 -26.18 2.28
N PRO A 114 2.77 -26.76 2.98
CA PRO A 114 2.22 -28.05 2.58
C PRO A 114 1.62 -27.95 1.16
N SER A 115 2.32 -28.55 0.19
CA SER A 115 1.97 -28.46 -1.23
C SER A 115 0.64 -29.15 -1.54
N SER A 116 -0.25 -28.47 -2.28
CA SER A 116 -1.22 -29.15 -3.14
C SER A 116 -0.46 -29.85 -4.27
N GLY A 117 -0.33 -31.18 -4.17
CA GLY A 117 0.65 -31.95 -4.93
C GLY A 117 0.43 -32.04 -6.45
N LYS A 118 1.53 -32.20 -7.19
CA LYS A 118 1.89 -33.37 -8.03
C LYS A 118 3.32 -33.19 -8.58
N SER A 119 4.24 -34.08 -8.19
CA SER A 119 5.65 -34.11 -8.65
C SER A 119 5.89 -35.27 -9.62
N LYS A 120 6.72 -35.05 -10.66
CA LYS A 120 7.36 -36.11 -11.47
C LYS A 120 8.88 -35.90 -11.43
N SER A 121 9.62 -36.98 -11.14
CA SER A 121 11.06 -37.02 -10.91
C SER A 121 11.90 -37.20 -12.18
N SER A 122 13.15 -36.70 -12.19
CA SER A 122 14.24 -37.25 -13.01
C SER A 122 15.65 -36.80 -12.54
N VAL A 123 16.34 -37.73 -11.87
CA VAL A 123 17.75 -38.19 -11.96
C VAL A 123 18.92 -37.22 -12.31
N TRP A 124 19.99 -37.39 -11.51
CA TRP A 124 21.30 -36.71 -11.40
C TRP A 124 22.37 -37.00 -12.50
N LYS A 125 23.43 -36.18 -12.56
CA LYS A 125 24.87 -36.57 -12.71
C LYS A 125 25.83 -35.42 -12.28
N ALA A 126 27.05 -35.80 -11.88
CA ALA A 126 27.99 -35.15 -10.95
C ALA A 126 29.19 -34.37 -11.58
N VAL A 127 30.11 -33.89 -10.70
CA VAL A 127 31.57 -33.54 -10.87
C VAL A 127 31.90 -32.05 -11.13
N ALA A 128 32.94 -31.36 -10.61
CA ALA A 128 33.85 -31.42 -9.45
C ALA A 128 34.74 -30.12 -9.41
N ILE A 129 35.12 -29.67 -8.19
CA ILE A 129 36.42 -29.12 -7.67
C ILE A 129 37.23 -28.10 -8.56
N ILE A 130 37.68 -26.92 -8.09
CA ILE A 130 38.95 -26.65 -7.34
C ILE A 130 38.92 -25.24 -6.71
N ALA A 131 39.29 -25.11 -5.43
CA ALA A 131 39.74 -23.87 -4.79
C ALA A 131 41.13 -24.10 -4.18
N GLY A 132 42.07 -23.18 -4.42
CA GLY A 132 43.44 -23.23 -3.89
C GLY A 132 43.74 -21.97 -3.07
N ALA A 133 43.95 -22.14 -1.78
CA ALA A 133 44.60 -21.15 -0.92
C ALA A 133 45.42 -21.92 0.12
N ALA A 134 46.74 -21.73 0.09
CA ALA A 134 47.68 -22.33 1.03
C ALA A 134 48.31 -21.22 1.88
N LEU A 135 48.19 -21.30 3.21
CA LEU A 135 49.22 -20.78 4.10
C LEU A 135 49.14 -21.38 5.52
N ILE A 136 50.34 -21.73 6.03
CA ILE A 136 50.78 -21.89 7.43
C ILE A 136 50.33 -23.15 8.19
N ALA A 137 51.26 -24.10 8.31
CA ALA A 137 51.29 -25.10 9.37
C ALA A 137 52.50 -24.83 10.30
N THR A 138 52.25 -24.64 11.59
CA THR A 138 53.19 -25.01 12.65
C THR A 138 52.40 -25.66 13.78
N LEU A 139 52.69 -26.92 14.06
CA LEU A 139 52.24 -27.65 15.25
C LEU A 139 53.41 -28.51 15.75
N LEU A 140 53.77 -28.31 17.01
CA LEU A 140 54.62 -29.20 17.77
C LEU A 140 53.89 -30.52 18.04
N SER A 141 54.54 -31.65 17.75
CA SER A 141 54.49 -32.89 18.53
C SER A 141 55.74 -33.69 18.15
N GLY A 142 56.50 -34.23 19.09
CA GLY A 142 56.13 -35.43 19.85
C GLY A 142 56.90 -36.60 19.25
N HIS A 143 57.74 -37.23 20.07
CA HIS A 143 58.74 -38.21 19.67
C HIS A 143 58.14 -39.49 19.07
N GLY A 144 58.85 -40.07 18.09
CA GLY A 144 59.09 -41.51 17.97
C GLY A 144 58.20 -42.30 17.02
N GLY A 145 58.82 -42.89 15.99
CA GLY A 145 58.27 -44.05 15.26
C GLY A 145 58.57 -44.01 13.76
N GLY A 146 59.46 -44.90 13.30
CA GLY A 146 59.99 -44.93 11.94
C GLY A 146 58.95 -45.27 10.86
N GLY A 147 59.08 -44.55 9.74
CA GLY A 147 58.38 -44.74 8.48
C GLY A 147 58.80 -43.58 7.58
N GLY A 148 59.46 -43.89 6.46
CA GLY A 148 60.19 -42.95 5.58
C GLY A 148 59.66 -41.52 5.55
N SER A 149 60.19 -40.67 6.43
CA SER A 149 59.86 -39.25 6.46
C SER A 149 60.65 -38.62 5.33
N ALA A 150 59.94 -38.15 4.30
CA ALA A 150 60.49 -37.20 3.35
C ALA A 150 61.22 -36.12 4.16
N ALA A 151 62.52 -35.95 3.90
CA ALA A 151 63.31 -34.89 4.50
C ALA A 151 62.52 -33.58 4.34
N PRO A 152 62.47 -32.72 5.36
CA PRO A 152 61.75 -31.48 5.22
C PRO A 152 62.34 -30.75 3.99
N ALA A 153 61.46 -30.30 3.11
CA ALA A 153 61.86 -29.82 1.80
C ALA A 153 62.21 -28.34 1.86
N ASN A 154 63.14 -27.90 1.01
CA ASN A 154 63.50 -26.49 0.88
C ASN A 154 62.23 -25.65 0.55
N THR A 155 62.22 -24.38 0.97
CA THR A 155 61.20 -23.40 0.59
C THR A 155 61.76 -22.43 -0.44
N ILE A 156 60.97 -22.09 -1.47
CA ILE A 156 61.33 -21.08 -2.46
C ILE A 156 60.38 -19.90 -2.30
N ALA A 157 60.92 -18.72 -1.98
CA ALA A 157 60.20 -17.45 -1.98
C ALA A 157 60.61 -16.65 -3.22
N LEU A 158 59.63 -16.16 -3.98
CA LEU A 158 59.87 -15.40 -5.22
C LEU A 158 59.56 -13.92 -4.99
N THR A 159 60.44 -13.06 -5.48
CA THR A 159 60.18 -11.62 -5.65
C THR A 159 60.43 -11.21 -7.10
N THR A 160 59.70 -10.19 -7.54
CA THR A 160 59.79 -9.66 -8.90
C THR A 160 59.96 -8.16 -8.87
N GLN A 161 60.86 -7.63 -9.70
CA GLN A 161 61.04 -6.19 -9.90
C GLN A 161 60.95 -5.89 -11.38
N LYS A 162 60.01 -5.02 -11.77
CA LYS A 162 59.80 -4.62 -13.16
C LYS A 162 60.53 -3.32 -13.47
N THR A 163 61.02 -3.21 -14.69
CA THR A 163 61.55 -1.99 -15.30
C THR A 163 61.06 -1.94 -16.74
N SER A 164 60.68 -0.77 -17.25
CA SER A 164 60.23 -0.61 -18.64
C SER A 164 61.15 0.31 -19.44
N ALA A 165 61.20 0.06 -20.74
CA ALA A 165 61.79 0.94 -21.75
C ALA A 165 60.88 0.95 -22.98
N THR A 166 60.81 2.08 -23.68
CA THR A 166 60.04 2.24 -24.92
C THR A 166 61.02 2.51 -26.06
N ASN A 167 60.87 1.81 -27.19
CA ASN A 167 61.71 2.04 -28.38
C ASN A 167 61.15 3.19 -29.27
N ASP A 168 61.88 3.57 -30.31
CA ASP A 168 61.50 4.62 -31.26
C ASP A 168 60.22 4.30 -32.07
N GLN A 169 59.76 3.04 -32.04
CA GLN A 169 58.53 2.57 -32.67
C GLN A 169 57.34 2.53 -31.71
N GLY A 170 57.53 2.87 -30.43
CA GLY A 170 56.49 2.89 -29.41
C GLY A 170 56.21 1.54 -28.73
N ASP A 171 56.97 0.48 -29.06
CA ASP A 171 56.84 -0.81 -28.37
C ASP A 171 57.40 -0.69 -26.95
N ILE A 172 56.64 -1.19 -25.98
CA ILE A 172 57.07 -1.26 -24.59
C ILE A 172 57.77 -2.60 -24.38
N THR A 173 59.04 -2.54 -24.00
CA THR A 173 59.79 -3.67 -23.45
C THR A 173 59.74 -3.58 -21.93
N VAL A 174 59.36 -4.67 -21.26
CA VAL A 174 59.38 -4.76 -19.80
C VAL A 174 60.35 -5.85 -19.40
N ASP A 175 61.38 -5.48 -18.65
CA ASP A 175 62.27 -6.44 -18.00
C ASP A 175 61.80 -6.68 -16.58
N VAL A 176 61.78 -7.95 -16.19
CA VAL A 176 61.35 -8.40 -14.87
C VAL A 176 62.46 -9.22 -14.26
N THR A 177 63.14 -8.64 -13.27
CA THR A 177 64.11 -9.38 -12.47
C THR A 177 63.36 -10.25 -11.48
N ILE A 178 63.54 -11.57 -11.60
CA ILE A 178 62.93 -12.59 -10.76
C ILE A 178 64.01 -13.08 -9.81
N THR A 179 63.81 -12.86 -8.51
CA THR A 179 64.71 -13.34 -7.47
C THR A 179 64.04 -14.49 -6.71
N ALA A 180 64.65 -15.66 -6.76
CA ALA A 180 64.26 -16.82 -5.98
C ALA A 180 65.16 -16.91 -4.75
N LYS A 181 64.60 -16.69 -3.56
CA LYS A 181 65.25 -16.95 -2.28
C LYS A 181 64.90 -18.36 -1.83
N ILE A 182 65.89 -19.23 -1.74
CA ILE A 182 65.74 -20.64 -1.38
C ILE A 182 66.31 -20.85 0.03
N SER A 183 65.43 -21.23 0.95
CA SER A 183 65.79 -21.58 2.32
C SER A 183 65.64 -23.09 2.53
N LYS A 184 66.54 -23.64 3.34
CA LYS A 184 66.42 -24.96 3.94
C LYS A 184 65.28 -24.97 4.97
N PRO A 185 64.84 -26.16 5.41
CA PRO A 185 63.81 -26.33 6.43
C PRO A 185 64.04 -25.62 7.77
N ASP A 186 65.30 -25.47 8.16
CA ASP A 186 65.74 -24.78 9.36
C ASP A 186 65.73 -23.25 9.22
N GLY A 187 65.45 -22.74 8.01
CA GLY A 187 65.42 -21.33 7.66
C GLY A 187 66.70 -20.80 7.02
N ASP A 188 67.79 -21.57 7.04
CA ASP A 188 69.09 -21.16 6.51
C ASP A 188 69.11 -21.12 4.98
N ALA A 189 70.04 -20.37 4.40
CA ALA A 189 70.26 -20.37 2.96
C ALA A 189 70.71 -21.76 2.46
N VAL A 190 70.26 -22.14 1.25
CA VAL A 190 70.85 -23.29 0.54
C VAL A 190 72.31 -23.02 0.18
N ALA A 191 73.11 -24.08 0.03
CA ALA A 191 74.52 -23.98 -0.28
C ALA A 191 74.76 -23.28 -1.63
N ASP A 192 75.82 -22.49 -1.68
CA ASP A 192 76.28 -21.88 -2.92
C ASP A 192 76.56 -22.96 -3.97
N GLY A 193 76.19 -22.69 -5.22
CA GLY A 193 76.29 -23.69 -6.30
C GLY A 193 75.09 -24.63 -6.42
N THR A 194 74.03 -24.48 -5.61
CA THR A 194 72.80 -25.27 -5.78
C THR A 194 72.10 -24.88 -7.10
N PRO A 195 71.83 -25.81 -8.04
CA PRO A 195 71.22 -25.48 -9.33
C PRO A 195 69.74 -25.09 -9.18
N VAL A 196 69.36 -23.99 -9.83
CA VAL A 196 68.00 -23.45 -9.88
C VAL A 196 67.58 -23.30 -11.34
N THR A 197 66.48 -23.92 -11.72
CA THR A 197 65.94 -23.83 -13.09
C THR A 197 64.73 -22.91 -13.15
N PHE A 198 64.69 -22.06 -14.17
CA PHE A 198 63.61 -21.14 -14.49
C PHE A 198 62.99 -21.55 -15.83
N SER A 199 61.68 -21.48 -15.91
CA SER A 199 60.93 -21.60 -17.18
C SER A 199 59.80 -20.59 -17.19
N THR A 200 59.45 -20.06 -18.36
CA THR A 200 58.34 -19.11 -18.52
C THR A 200 57.37 -19.60 -19.60
N THR A 201 56.11 -19.20 -19.50
CA THR A 201 55.09 -19.46 -20.54
C THR A 201 55.05 -18.39 -21.64
N ALA A 202 55.67 -17.23 -21.39
CA ALA A 202 55.68 -16.06 -22.27
C ALA A 202 56.89 -15.18 -21.99
N GLY A 203 57.31 -14.36 -22.96
CA GLY A 203 58.56 -13.62 -22.88
C GLY A 203 59.79 -14.52 -22.96
N THR A 204 60.95 -13.91 -22.93
CA THR A 204 62.24 -14.59 -23.02
C THR A 204 63.01 -14.45 -21.72
N LEU A 205 63.43 -15.57 -21.13
CA LEU A 205 64.35 -15.55 -19.99
C LEU A 205 65.79 -15.41 -20.49
N ASN A 206 66.56 -14.51 -19.90
CA ASN A 206 67.99 -14.39 -20.24
C ASN A 206 68.81 -15.65 -19.87
N ARG A 207 68.29 -16.48 -18.97
CA ARG A 207 68.82 -17.80 -18.60
C ARG A 207 67.73 -18.70 -18.04
N THR A 208 67.78 -19.99 -18.36
CA THR A 208 66.84 -21.01 -17.84
C THR A 208 67.42 -21.83 -16.70
N GLN A 209 68.71 -21.69 -16.40
CA GLN A 209 69.37 -22.28 -15.24
C GLN A 209 70.42 -21.31 -14.68
N THR A 210 70.54 -21.27 -13.36
CA THR A 210 71.60 -20.57 -12.63
C THR A 210 71.90 -21.31 -11.33
N TYR A 211 72.81 -20.79 -10.52
CA TYR A 211 73.18 -21.37 -9.23
C TYR A 211 72.85 -20.41 -8.10
N ALA A 212 72.40 -20.94 -6.97
CA ALA A 212 72.18 -20.14 -5.77
C ALA A 212 73.51 -19.60 -5.24
N VAL A 213 73.52 -18.33 -4.82
CA VAL A 213 74.61 -17.66 -4.09
C VAL A 213 73.99 -16.98 -2.87
N ALA A 214 74.50 -17.27 -1.68
CA ALA A 214 73.90 -16.90 -0.39
C ALA A 214 72.40 -17.25 -0.31
N GLY A 215 72.00 -18.38 -0.90
CA GLY A 215 70.61 -18.82 -0.95
C GLY A 215 69.69 -18.06 -1.90
N ALA A 216 70.20 -17.22 -2.80
CA ALA A 216 69.40 -16.51 -3.80
C ALA A 216 69.85 -16.85 -5.23
N ALA A 217 68.90 -16.89 -6.17
CA ALA A 217 69.13 -17.08 -7.60
C ALA A 217 68.29 -16.10 -8.41
N THR A 218 68.87 -15.47 -9.44
CA THR A 218 68.18 -14.47 -10.26
C THR A 218 68.15 -14.81 -11.75
N ALA A 219 67.02 -14.52 -12.38
CA ALA A 219 66.83 -14.53 -13.83
C ALA A 219 66.06 -13.27 -14.25
N VAL A 220 66.30 -12.78 -15.46
CA VAL A 220 65.57 -11.64 -16.03
C VAL A 220 64.65 -12.18 -17.11
N LEU A 221 63.36 -11.88 -16.98
CA LEU A 221 62.34 -12.13 -17.99
C LEU A 221 62.14 -10.83 -18.79
N SER A 222 62.43 -10.87 -20.08
CA SER A 222 62.14 -9.77 -21.01
C SER A 222 60.81 -10.03 -21.73
N TYR A 223 59.95 -9.02 -21.75
CA TYR A 223 58.62 -9.04 -22.38
C TYR A 223 58.55 -7.98 -23.47
N ASN A 224 58.02 -8.35 -24.64
CA ASN A 224 57.73 -7.45 -25.75
C ASN A 224 56.22 -7.45 -26.06
N SER A 225 55.56 -6.31 -25.80
CA SER A 225 54.11 -6.12 -26.01
C SER A 225 53.59 -6.39 -27.43
N ALA A 226 54.45 -6.39 -28.44
CA ALA A 226 54.07 -6.67 -29.84
C ALA A 226 53.91 -8.17 -30.14
N THR A 227 54.57 -9.04 -29.37
CA THR A 227 54.72 -10.47 -29.72
C THR A 227 54.38 -11.42 -28.58
N ASP A 228 54.52 -10.98 -27.32
CA ASP A 228 54.26 -11.79 -26.16
C ASP A 228 52.81 -11.63 -25.66
N PRO A 229 52.20 -12.70 -25.10
CA PRO A 229 50.90 -12.59 -24.47
C PRO A 229 50.97 -11.78 -23.17
N ASP A 230 49.85 -11.17 -22.82
CA ASP A 230 49.65 -10.20 -21.74
C ASP A 230 50.02 -10.70 -20.31
N THR A 231 50.32 -12.00 -20.13
CA THR A 231 50.77 -12.57 -18.86
C THR A 231 51.86 -13.63 -19.08
N ALA A 232 52.84 -13.70 -18.17
CA ALA A 232 53.84 -14.75 -18.11
C ALA A 232 53.82 -15.47 -16.77
N LYS A 233 53.75 -16.80 -16.80
CA LYS A 233 53.90 -17.64 -15.62
C LYS A 233 55.34 -18.16 -15.55
N VAL A 234 56.11 -17.64 -14.60
CA VAL A 234 57.47 -18.12 -14.35
C VAL A 234 57.43 -19.19 -13.29
N THR A 235 57.96 -20.36 -13.64
CA THR A 235 58.14 -21.50 -12.74
C THR A 235 59.62 -21.61 -12.38
N VAL A 236 59.90 -21.68 -11.08
CA VAL A 236 61.23 -21.88 -10.52
C VAL A 236 61.27 -23.23 -9.83
N LYS A 237 62.26 -24.06 -10.17
CA LYS A 237 62.48 -25.35 -9.52
C LYS A 237 63.87 -25.42 -8.92
N CYS A 238 63.95 -25.96 -7.70
CA CYS A 238 65.20 -26.19 -6.98
C CYS A 238 65.00 -27.33 -5.98
N GLY A 239 65.89 -28.33 -5.97
CA GLY A 239 65.87 -29.42 -4.97
C GLY A 239 64.54 -30.19 -4.86
N GLY A 240 63.86 -30.46 -5.99
CA GLY A 240 62.56 -31.14 -6.03
C GLY A 240 61.34 -30.25 -5.77
N GLN A 241 61.55 -28.99 -5.38
CA GLN A 241 60.50 -28.04 -5.06
C GLN A 241 60.18 -27.16 -6.26
N THR A 242 58.92 -26.72 -6.36
CA THR A 242 58.43 -25.85 -7.43
C THR A 242 57.74 -24.64 -6.82
N ALA A 243 58.15 -23.44 -7.21
CA ALA A 243 57.44 -22.19 -6.95
C ALA A 243 57.06 -21.52 -8.27
N GLN A 244 55.97 -20.75 -8.24
CA GLN A 244 55.45 -20.09 -9.43
C GLN A 244 55.09 -18.64 -9.10
N VAL A 245 55.39 -17.74 -10.03
CA VAL A 245 54.92 -16.35 -10.00
C VAL A 245 54.27 -16.02 -11.34
N THR A 246 53.13 -15.34 -11.31
CA THR A 246 52.47 -14.83 -12.51
C THR A 246 52.78 -13.34 -12.61
N VAL A 247 53.37 -12.94 -13.74
CA VAL A 247 53.67 -11.55 -14.04
C VAL A 247 52.65 -11.07 -15.07
N SER A 248 51.89 -10.03 -14.73
CA SER A 248 50.97 -9.34 -15.63
C SER A 248 51.68 -8.20 -16.35
N PHE A 249 51.47 -8.07 -17.65
CA PHE A 249 52.01 -6.99 -18.49
C PHE A 249 50.91 -6.13 -19.11
N VAL A 250 49.69 -6.22 -18.59
CA VAL A 250 48.63 -5.29 -18.93
C VAL A 250 48.62 -4.12 -17.98
N SER A 251 48.23 -2.96 -18.52
CA SER A 251 47.90 -1.79 -17.73
C SER A 251 46.64 -2.08 -16.89
N SER A 252 46.34 -1.27 -15.88
CA SER A 252 45.12 -1.46 -15.09
C SER A 252 44.26 -0.21 -15.07
N ILE A 253 42.96 -0.42 -14.88
CA ILE A 253 41.98 0.63 -14.67
C ILE A 253 41.16 0.26 -13.44
N ASP A 254 41.08 1.17 -12.47
CA ASP A 254 40.28 1.02 -11.25
C ASP A 254 39.16 2.07 -11.27
N LEU A 255 37.91 1.64 -11.09
CA LEU A 255 36.75 2.53 -11.05
C LEU A 255 36.30 2.84 -9.62
N SER A 256 35.90 4.08 -9.40
CA SER A 256 35.21 4.55 -8.18
C SER A 256 34.14 5.58 -8.53
N ALA A 257 33.17 5.76 -7.65
CA ALA A 257 32.14 6.80 -7.75
C ALA A 257 32.11 7.59 -6.44
N ASP A 258 31.83 8.89 -6.54
CA ASP A 258 31.51 9.72 -5.39
C ASP A 258 30.19 9.28 -4.72
N LEU A 259 29.22 8.85 -5.53
CA LEU A 259 27.91 8.35 -5.13
C LEU A 259 27.62 7.01 -5.81
N THR A 260 27.41 5.97 -5.01
CA THR A 260 27.01 4.66 -5.51
C THR A 260 25.48 4.50 -5.61
N THR A 261 24.74 5.49 -5.10
CA THR A 261 23.28 5.62 -5.24
C THR A 261 22.94 7.07 -5.59
N ILE A 262 22.21 7.27 -6.69
CA ILE A 262 21.68 8.57 -7.13
C ILE A 262 20.16 8.48 -7.34
N GLN A 263 19.51 9.62 -7.48
CA GLN A 263 18.07 9.76 -7.74
C GLN A 263 17.82 10.10 -9.21
N ILE A 264 16.64 9.76 -9.71
CA ILE A 264 16.20 10.15 -11.06
C ILE A 264 16.29 11.68 -11.24
N VAL A 265 16.79 12.13 -12.38
CA VAL A 265 16.81 13.57 -12.73
C VAL A 265 15.39 14.12 -12.78
N GLY A 266 15.15 15.24 -12.09
CA GLY A 266 13.82 15.88 -12.01
C GLY A 266 12.85 15.24 -11.00
N SER A 267 13.29 14.24 -10.24
CA SER A 267 12.49 13.60 -9.18
C SER A 267 12.30 14.43 -7.89
N GLY A 268 12.91 15.62 -7.83
CA GLY A 268 12.99 16.43 -6.61
C GLY A 268 14.08 16.00 -5.62
N GLY A 269 14.86 14.97 -5.94
CA GLY A 269 16.02 14.53 -5.15
C GLY A 269 17.24 15.45 -5.30
N ALA A 270 18.09 15.49 -4.27
CA ALA A 270 19.30 16.33 -4.25
C ALA A 270 20.53 15.70 -4.92
N ALA A 271 20.60 14.36 -4.97
CA ALA A 271 21.74 13.61 -5.49
C ALA A 271 21.38 12.96 -6.83
N THR A 272 21.31 13.73 -7.91
CA THR A 272 20.83 13.24 -9.23
C THR A 272 21.93 12.88 -10.22
N GLU A 273 23.19 13.06 -9.82
CA GLU A 273 24.36 12.85 -10.67
C GLU A 273 25.49 12.27 -9.82
N SER A 274 26.35 11.46 -10.45
CA SER A 274 27.56 10.91 -9.83
C SER A 274 28.77 11.12 -10.74
N THR A 275 29.89 11.52 -10.13
CA THR A 275 31.19 11.56 -10.78
C THR A 275 31.88 10.20 -10.69
N ILE A 276 32.09 9.58 -11.84
CA ILE A 276 32.83 8.33 -11.99
C ILE A 276 34.29 8.64 -12.25
N SER A 277 35.18 8.10 -11.42
CA SER A 277 36.63 8.28 -11.52
C SER A 277 37.31 6.97 -11.93
N ALA A 278 38.06 7.02 -13.04
CA ALA A 278 38.87 5.92 -13.55
C ALA A 278 40.36 6.18 -13.34
N LEU A 279 40.98 5.47 -12.40
CA LEU A 279 42.42 5.53 -12.16
C LEU A 279 43.14 4.56 -13.10
N CYS A 280 43.93 5.10 -14.02
CA CYS A 280 44.68 4.35 -15.02
C CYS A 280 46.15 4.21 -14.59
N LYS A 281 46.63 2.98 -14.50
CA LYS A 281 48.03 2.67 -14.15
C LYS A 281 48.72 1.92 -15.28
N ASP A 282 49.97 2.25 -15.52
CA ASP A 282 50.82 1.52 -16.46
C ASP A 282 51.14 0.09 -15.98
N VAL A 283 51.91 -0.65 -16.77
CA VAL A 283 52.35 -2.02 -16.48
C VAL A 283 53.26 -2.13 -15.25
N LEU A 284 53.84 -1.02 -14.79
CA LEU A 284 54.66 -0.91 -13.59
C LEU A 284 53.81 -0.57 -12.34
N GLY A 285 52.54 -0.20 -12.53
CA GLY A 285 51.63 0.22 -11.47
C GLY A 285 51.65 1.72 -11.19
N ASN A 286 52.35 2.52 -11.99
CA ASN A 286 52.38 3.97 -11.84
C ASN A 286 51.17 4.62 -12.52
N PRO A 287 50.60 5.71 -11.97
CA PRO A 287 49.56 6.47 -12.67
C PRO A 287 50.05 7.01 -14.01
N VAL A 288 49.23 6.89 -15.05
CA VAL A 288 49.56 7.40 -16.39
C VAL A 288 49.18 8.87 -16.49
N THR A 289 50.03 9.72 -17.05
CA THR A 289 49.81 11.18 -17.04
C THR A 289 49.11 11.73 -18.29
N SER A 290 48.70 10.86 -19.23
CA SER A 290 48.01 11.25 -20.46
C SER A 290 47.21 10.08 -21.07
N GLY A 291 46.27 10.40 -21.95
CA GLY A 291 45.41 9.45 -22.65
C GLY A 291 43.94 9.75 -22.45
N THR A 292 43.08 8.87 -22.97
CA THR A 292 41.63 9.04 -22.93
C THR A 292 40.96 7.72 -22.53
N VAL A 293 40.07 7.78 -21.54
CA VAL A 293 39.25 6.65 -21.11
C VAL A 293 37.90 6.74 -21.82
N LYS A 294 37.41 5.61 -22.33
CA LYS A 294 36.05 5.48 -22.88
C LYS A 294 35.12 4.91 -21.83
N PHE A 295 33.98 5.54 -21.62
CA PHE A 295 32.93 5.08 -20.70
C PHE A 295 31.70 4.61 -21.47
N SER A 296 30.90 3.78 -20.82
CA SER A 296 29.55 3.40 -21.26
C SER A 296 28.74 2.99 -20.04
N SER A 297 27.42 3.11 -20.13
CA SER A 297 26.49 2.70 -19.08
C SER A 297 25.36 1.86 -19.67
N SER A 298 24.84 0.91 -18.89
CA SER A 298 23.69 0.08 -19.29
C SER A 298 22.35 0.80 -19.25
N ILE A 299 22.22 1.86 -18.44
CA ILE A 299 21.06 2.76 -18.37
C ILE A 299 21.56 4.20 -18.13
N GLY A 300 20.73 5.20 -18.43
CA GLY A 300 21.09 6.61 -18.21
C GLY A 300 22.11 7.14 -19.23
N THR A 301 22.72 8.27 -18.89
CA THR A 301 23.69 9.00 -19.72
C THR A 301 24.99 9.14 -18.95
N ILE A 302 26.12 8.87 -19.62
CA ILE A 302 27.47 9.09 -19.11
C ILE A 302 28.30 9.81 -20.16
N ASP A 303 29.27 10.63 -19.74
CA ASP A 303 30.26 11.21 -20.67
C ASP A 303 30.98 10.09 -21.43
N ASP A 304 30.87 10.05 -22.77
CA ASP A 304 31.39 8.95 -23.60
C ASP A 304 32.91 8.74 -23.45
N THR A 305 33.65 9.83 -23.24
CA THR A 305 35.09 9.80 -23.03
C THR A 305 35.54 10.89 -22.08
N ALA A 306 36.63 10.65 -21.35
CA ALA A 306 37.28 11.66 -20.53
C ALA A 306 38.81 11.58 -20.62
N PRO A 307 39.53 12.72 -20.63
CA PRO A 307 40.99 12.75 -20.61
C PRO A 307 41.54 12.31 -19.25
N ILE A 308 42.70 11.66 -19.27
CA ILE A 308 43.46 11.30 -18.07
C ILE A 308 44.25 12.54 -17.61
N ASP A 309 44.07 12.94 -16.35
CA ASP A 309 44.78 14.07 -15.76
C ASP A 309 46.19 13.69 -15.27
N GLY A 310 46.95 14.67 -14.77
CA GLY A 310 48.32 14.45 -14.26
C GLY A 310 48.42 13.53 -13.03
N SER A 311 47.30 13.16 -12.41
CA SER A 311 47.23 12.18 -11.32
C SER A 311 46.84 10.77 -11.80
N GLY A 312 46.63 10.60 -13.11
CA GLY A 312 46.20 9.34 -13.71
C GLY A 312 44.71 9.05 -13.61
N VAL A 313 43.89 10.06 -13.33
CA VAL A 313 42.44 9.90 -13.19
C VAL A 313 41.72 10.54 -14.37
N ALA A 314 40.79 9.81 -14.97
CA ALA A 314 39.78 10.35 -15.88
C ALA A 314 38.42 10.41 -15.17
N ARG A 315 37.66 11.50 -15.37
CA ARG A 315 36.38 11.74 -14.69
C ARG A 315 35.25 11.88 -15.69
N ALA A 316 34.18 11.10 -15.50
CA ALA A 316 32.97 11.14 -16.31
C ALA A 316 31.74 11.34 -15.39
N HIS A 317 30.78 12.13 -15.82
CA HIS A 317 29.55 12.39 -15.08
C HIS A 317 28.46 11.42 -15.54
N PHE A 318 27.75 10.83 -14.58
CA PHE A 318 26.69 9.87 -14.81
C PHE A 318 25.37 10.36 -14.20
N SER A 319 24.31 10.34 -15.00
CA SER A 319 22.94 10.64 -14.55
C SER A 319 21.92 9.72 -15.24
N SER A 320 20.71 9.63 -14.71
CA SER A 320 19.66 8.80 -15.31
C SER A 320 18.26 9.36 -15.04
N ASN A 321 17.36 9.21 -16.00
CA ASN A 321 15.92 9.47 -15.85
C ASN A 321 15.11 8.19 -15.52
N THR A 322 15.77 7.04 -15.42
CA THR A 322 15.15 5.73 -15.23
C THR A 322 15.76 5.06 -14.00
N ALA A 323 14.91 4.56 -13.10
CA ALA A 323 15.33 3.82 -11.92
C ALA A 323 15.90 2.45 -12.32
N GLY A 324 16.89 1.96 -11.57
CA GLY A 324 17.50 0.66 -11.82
C GLY A 324 18.98 0.64 -11.45
N LYS A 325 19.64 -0.48 -11.76
CA LYS A 325 21.09 -0.63 -11.53
C LYS A 325 21.84 -0.38 -12.83
N ALA A 326 22.59 0.72 -12.87
CA ALA A 326 23.49 1.03 -13.96
C ALA A 326 24.80 0.25 -13.79
N THR A 327 25.21 -0.46 -14.84
CA THR A 327 26.55 -1.04 -14.95
C THR A 327 27.38 -0.11 -15.82
N ILE A 328 28.33 0.57 -15.19
CA ILE A 328 29.24 1.49 -15.84
C ILE A 328 30.51 0.73 -16.20
N VAL A 329 30.91 0.81 -17.47
CA VAL A 329 32.10 0.15 -18.00
C VAL A 329 33.05 1.23 -18.48
N ALA A 330 34.30 1.20 -18.01
CA ALA A 330 35.36 2.05 -18.48
C ALA A 330 36.45 1.22 -19.15
N THR A 331 36.93 1.67 -20.30
CA THR A 331 37.98 1.01 -21.07
C THR A 331 39.08 1.99 -21.40
N TRP A 332 40.32 1.56 -21.16
CA TRP A 332 41.51 2.30 -21.51
C TRP A 332 42.61 1.32 -21.92
N SER A 333 43.21 1.54 -23.10
CA SER A 333 44.08 0.55 -23.75
C SER A 333 43.37 -0.81 -23.89
N LYS A 334 43.97 -1.91 -23.45
CA LYS A 334 43.38 -3.26 -23.40
C LYS A 334 42.60 -3.55 -22.11
N SER A 335 42.53 -2.61 -21.17
CA SER A 335 42.03 -2.85 -19.83
C SER A 335 40.63 -2.30 -19.64
N THR A 336 39.79 -3.08 -18.96
CA THR A 336 38.39 -2.75 -18.71
C THR A 336 38.06 -2.93 -17.23
N ALA A 337 37.30 -2.00 -16.67
CA ALA A 337 36.73 -2.11 -15.33
C ALA A 337 35.23 -1.86 -15.35
N GLN A 338 34.53 -2.37 -14.34
CA GLN A 338 33.10 -2.22 -14.17
C GLN A 338 32.76 -1.74 -12.76
N LEU A 339 31.78 -0.83 -12.66
CA LEU A 339 31.23 -0.31 -11.42
C LEU A 339 29.70 -0.32 -11.50
N ARG A 340 29.02 -0.53 -10.37
CA ARG A 340 27.56 -0.42 -10.29
C ARG A 340 27.16 0.85 -9.57
N VAL A 341 26.23 1.59 -10.16
CA VAL A 341 25.54 2.73 -9.54
C VAL A 341 24.05 2.42 -9.53
N THR A 342 23.40 2.60 -8.38
CA THR A 342 21.96 2.41 -8.24
C THR A 342 21.25 3.73 -8.46
N VAL A 343 20.22 3.74 -9.30
CA VAL A 343 19.36 4.89 -9.56
C VAL A 343 18.00 4.60 -8.92
N THR A 344 17.57 5.42 -7.98
CA THR A 344 16.28 5.28 -7.27
C THR A 344 15.33 6.44 -7.61
N ALA A 345 14.05 6.29 -7.25
CA ALA A 345 13.08 7.39 -7.33
C ALA A 345 13.35 8.41 -6.23
N GLY A 346 12.98 9.67 -6.47
CA GLY A 346 13.24 10.75 -5.53
C GLY A 346 12.39 10.69 -4.25
N PRO A 347 12.47 11.74 -3.42
CA PRO A 347 11.59 11.95 -2.27
C PRO A 347 10.13 11.65 -2.58
N PRO A 348 9.46 10.76 -1.81
CA PRO A 348 8.02 10.62 -1.90
C PRO A 348 7.32 11.97 -1.71
N SER A 349 6.41 12.32 -2.62
CA SER A 349 5.69 13.60 -2.59
C SER A 349 4.18 13.45 -2.77
N GLN A 350 3.71 12.31 -3.28
CA GLN A 350 2.31 12.06 -3.55
C GLN A 350 1.91 10.67 -3.08
N VAL A 351 0.73 10.58 -2.48
CA VAL A 351 0.06 9.30 -2.15
C VAL A 351 -1.32 9.30 -2.81
N THR A 352 -1.70 8.17 -3.39
CA THR A 352 -3.07 7.92 -3.89
C THR A 352 -3.62 6.68 -3.19
N LEU A 353 -4.78 6.80 -2.55
CA LEU A 353 -5.44 5.69 -1.84
C LEU A 353 -6.59 5.12 -2.67
N ASN A 354 -6.71 3.79 -2.65
CA ASN A 354 -7.86 3.07 -3.16
C ASN A 354 -8.31 2.00 -2.17
N ALA A 355 -9.61 1.95 -1.88
CA ALA A 355 -10.23 0.90 -1.07
C ALA A 355 -11.00 -0.09 -1.94
N SER A 356 -10.86 -1.39 -1.68
CA SER A 356 -11.58 -2.43 -2.42
C SER A 356 -11.96 -3.60 -1.50
N PRO A 357 -13.26 -3.85 -1.26
CA PRO A 357 -14.41 -3.03 -1.67
C PRO A 357 -14.53 -1.71 -0.88
N THR A 358 -15.25 -0.71 -1.40
CA THR A 358 -15.53 0.58 -0.73
C THR A 358 -16.65 0.52 0.30
N SER A 359 -17.32 -0.63 0.41
CA SER A 359 -18.37 -0.90 1.39
C SER A 359 -18.24 -2.35 1.87
N ILE A 360 -18.35 -2.55 3.17
CA ILE A 360 -18.30 -3.88 3.81
C ILE A 360 -19.37 -4.01 4.88
N PRO A 361 -19.88 -5.23 5.15
CA PRO A 361 -20.70 -5.49 6.32
C PRO A 361 -19.97 -5.11 7.61
N ALA A 362 -20.67 -4.41 8.50
CA ALA A 362 -20.20 -4.08 9.83
C ALA A 362 -20.22 -5.31 10.76
N ASP A 363 -19.86 -6.52 10.30
CA ASP A 363 -20.09 -7.83 10.93
C ASP A 363 -18.98 -8.31 11.89
N GLY A 364 -17.91 -7.54 12.08
CA GLY A 364 -16.76 -7.96 12.89
C GLY A 364 -15.73 -8.81 12.16
N ASN A 365 -15.95 -9.17 10.89
CA ASN A 365 -15.12 -10.14 10.15
C ASN A 365 -14.78 -9.70 8.71
N SER A 366 -15.62 -8.88 8.09
CA SER A 366 -15.45 -8.40 6.74
C SER A 366 -14.28 -7.42 6.65
N SER A 367 -13.62 -7.38 5.49
CA SER A 367 -12.42 -6.56 5.29
C SER A 367 -12.39 -5.84 3.95
N SER A 368 -11.82 -4.64 3.93
CA SER A 368 -11.48 -3.88 2.73
C SER A 368 -9.96 -3.80 2.56
N ARG A 369 -9.48 -4.09 1.35
CA ARG A 369 -8.07 -3.93 0.98
C ARG A 369 -7.82 -2.47 0.61
N ILE A 370 -6.93 -1.83 1.34
CA ILE A 370 -6.48 -0.45 1.12
C ILE A 370 -5.13 -0.51 0.39
N THR A 371 -5.06 0.16 -0.75
CA THR A 371 -3.84 0.24 -1.57
C THR A 371 -3.39 1.69 -1.63
N ALA A 372 -2.18 1.97 -1.16
CA ALA A 372 -1.54 3.29 -1.25
C ALA A 372 -0.44 3.25 -2.30
N THR A 373 -0.64 3.97 -3.40
CA THR A 373 0.39 4.17 -4.43
C THR A 373 1.17 5.45 -4.11
N VAL A 374 2.47 5.32 -3.93
CA VAL A 374 3.37 6.40 -3.52
C VAL A 374 4.26 6.79 -4.70
N ARG A 375 4.34 8.09 -4.98
CA ARG A 375 5.14 8.65 -6.08
C ARG A 375 6.00 9.82 -5.63
N ASP A 376 7.11 10.04 -6.34
CA ASP A 376 7.90 11.27 -6.25
C ASP A 376 7.27 12.42 -7.06
N SER A 377 7.90 13.60 -7.04
CA SER A 377 7.36 14.79 -7.72
C SER A 377 7.48 14.71 -9.24
N GLY A 378 8.35 13.83 -9.75
CA GLY A 378 8.47 13.51 -11.16
C GLY A 378 7.46 12.47 -11.64
N GLY A 379 6.61 11.95 -10.74
CA GLY A 379 5.61 10.92 -11.03
C GLY A 379 6.15 9.49 -11.02
N ASN A 380 7.41 9.27 -10.66
CA ASN A 380 7.99 7.93 -10.56
C ASN A 380 7.47 7.23 -9.30
N LEU A 381 7.34 5.91 -9.37
CA LEU A 381 6.97 5.09 -8.21
C LEU A 381 8.07 5.15 -7.14
N ALA A 382 7.68 5.33 -5.89
CA ALA A 382 8.62 5.43 -4.78
C ALA A 382 9.47 4.15 -4.64
N THR A 383 10.70 4.33 -4.18
CA THR A 383 11.66 3.25 -3.92
C THR A 383 11.07 2.21 -2.97
N ASP A 384 11.31 0.93 -3.27
CA ASP A 384 10.87 -0.19 -2.44
C ASP A 384 11.39 -0.07 -1.00
N GLY A 385 10.53 -0.42 -0.04
CA GLY A 385 10.81 -0.25 1.38
C GLY A 385 10.36 1.09 1.96
N THR A 386 9.84 2.02 1.14
CA THR A 386 9.24 3.27 1.64
C THR A 386 8.10 2.93 2.60
N VAL A 387 8.15 3.42 3.83
CA VAL A 387 7.20 3.11 4.90
C VAL A 387 5.98 4.03 4.79
N VAL A 388 4.80 3.43 4.75
CA VAL A 388 3.50 4.12 4.75
C VAL A 388 2.77 3.79 6.05
N ASP A 389 2.43 4.84 6.79
CA ASP A 389 1.64 4.79 8.01
C ASP A 389 0.15 4.91 7.65
N PHE A 390 -0.68 4.01 8.17
CA PHE A 390 -2.12 4.00 7.96
C PHE A 390 -2.86 4.23 9.27
N SER A 391 -3.93 5.01 9.22
CA SER A 391 -4.86 5.18 10.33
C SER A 391 -6.30 5.22 9.82
N THR A 392 -7.26 5.10 10.74
CA THR A 392 -8.68 5.19 10.42
C THR A 392 -9.39 6.10 11.40
N SER A 393 -10.50 6.71 11.01
CA SER A 393 -11.35 7.53 11.87
C SER A 393 -12.83 7.19 11.59
N PRO A 394 -13.67 7.01 12.61
CA PRO A 394 -13.36 7.06 14.05
C PRO A 394 -12.41 5.94 14.52
N GLU A 395 -11.54 6.28 15.48
CA GLU A 395 -10.65 5.35 16.19
C GLU A 395 -11.35 4.81 17.46
N GLY A 396 -10.93 3.63 17.93
CA GLY A 396 -11.39 3.08 19.20
C GLY A 396 -12.75 2.38 19.11
N ALA A 397 -13.52 2.43 20.21
CA ALA A 397 -14.74 1.65 20.36
C ALA A 397 -15.76 1.95 19.25
N GLY A 398 -16.19 0.91 18.54
CA GLY A 398 -17.12 1.03 17.41
C GLY A 398 -16.49 1.46 16.07
N GLY A 399 -15.21 1.84 16.03
CA GLY A 399 -14.46 2.08 14.79
C GLY A 399 -13.93 0.79 14.15
N GLY A 400 -13.39 0.87 12.93
CA GLY A 400 -12.67 -0.23 12.28
C GLY A 400 -11.21 -0.33 12.75
N THR A 401 -10.58 -1.47 12.48
CA THR A 401 -9.14 -1.69 12.75
C THR A 401 -8.41 -1.83 11.44
N ILE A 402 -7.28 -1.13 11.27
CA ILE A 402 -6.48 -1.15 10.05
C ILE A 402 -5.04 -1.61 10.33
N THR A 403 -4.42 -2.30 9.36
CA THR A 403 -2.98 -2.54 9.37
C THR A 403 -2.23 -1.20 9.47
N PRO A 404 -1.52 -0.89 10.57
CA PRO A 404 -1.07 0.48 10.84
C PRO A 404 0.13 0.90 10.01
N ARG A 405 0.90 -0.04 9.46
CA ARG A 405 2.13 0.22 8.69
C ARG A 405 2.32 -0.82 7.60
N ALA A 406 2.75 -0.38 6.42
CA ALA A 406 3.23 -1.26 5.35
C ALA A 406 4.36 -0.57 4.56
N THR A 407 5.16 -1.36 3.84
CA THR A 407 6.21 -0.84 2.96
C THR A 407 5.82 -0.96 1.49
N THR A 408 6.33 -0.07 0.65
CA THR A 408 6.13 -0.14 -0.80
C THR A 408 6.88 -1.33 -1.42
N ILE A 409 6.21 -1.99 -2.36
CA ILE A 409 6.81 -2.88 -3.37
C ILE A 409 6.31 -2.38 -4.73
N ASN A 410 7.22 -2.05 -5.63
CA ASN A 410 6.94 -1.31 -6.86
C ASN A 410 6.09 -0.05 -6.59
N GLY A 411 6.46 0.73 -5.56
CA GLY A 411 5.78 1.96 -5.16
C GLY A 411 4.38 1.80 -4.55
N VAL A 412 3.95 0.56 -4.23
CA VAL A 412 2.62 0.30 -3.68
C VAL A 412 2.71 -0.33 -2.29
N ALA A 413 2.05 0.27 -1.30
CA ALA A 413 1.86 -0.29 0.04
C ALA A 413 0.42 -0.78 0.22
N THR A 414 0.22 -1.95 0.85
CA THR A 414 -1.11 -2.54 1.08
C THR A 414 -1.40 -2.65 2.58
N ALA A 415 -2.60 -2.24 2.97
CA ALA A 415 -3.16 -2.39 4.31
C ALA A 415 -4.56 -3.02 4.25
N PHE A 416 -5.03 -3.60 5.36
CA PHE A 416 -6.38 -4.16 5.46
C PHE A 416 -7.15 -3.45 6.56
N LEU A 417 -8.32 -2.92 6.22
CA LEU A 417 -9.31 -2.41 7.18
C LEU A 417 -10.33 -3.52 7.46
N VAL A 418 -10.59 -3.83 8.72
CA VAL A 418 -11.54 -4.84 9.17
C VAL A 418 -12.69 -4.16 9.93
N SER A 419 -13.93 -4.65 9.77
CA SER A 419 -15.13 -4.15 10.45
C SER A 419 -15.22 -4.53 11.94
N LYS A 420 -14.09 -4.42 12.64
CA LYS A 420 -13.92 -4.74 14.05
C LYS A 420 -13.08 -3.69 14.74
N ASP A 421 -13.42 -3.32 15.98
CA ASP A 421 -12.65 -2.36 16.76
C ASP A 421 -11.43 -2.97 17.46
N ILE A 422 -10.66 -2.11 18.12
CA ILE A 422 -9.42 -2.48 18.83
C ILE A 422 -9.64 -3.48 19.99
N ASN A 423 -10.87 -3.55 20.51
CA ASN A 423 -11.25 -4.46 21.59
C ASN A 423 -11.86 -5.76 21.04
N ASN A 424 -11.75 -6.00 19.73
CA ASN A 424 -12.29 -7.18 19.07
C ASN A 424 -13.84 -7.22 19.16
N VAL A 425 -14.49 -6.06 19.16
CA VAL A 425 -15.95 -5.90 19.09
C VAL A 425 -16.36 -5.50 17.67
N LYS A 426 -17.53 -5.97 17.24
CA LYS A 426 -18.16 -5.58 15.95
C LYS A 426 -18.21 -4.05 15.84
N SER A 427 -17.69 -3.48 14.75
CA SER A 427 -17.75 -2.04 14.52
C SER A 427 -19.20 -1.57 14.38
N LEU A 428 -19.44 -0.31 14.71
CA LEU A 428 -20.73 0.33 14.44
C LEU A 428 -20.86 0.58 12.93
N PRO A 429 -22.09 0.53 12.39
CA PRO A 429 -22.36 0.99 11.03
C PRO A 429 -21.99 2.48 10.87
N GLY A 430 -21.45 2.85 9.71
CA GLY A 430 -21.03 4.23 9.44
C GLY A 430 -19.90 4.35 8.42
N VAL A 431 -19.42 5.56 8.20
CA VAL A 431 -18.31 5.83 7.28
C VAL A 431 -16.99 5.83 8.06
N GLN A 432 -16.08 4.91 7.71
CA GLN A 432 -14.69 4.97 8.14
C GLN A 432 -13.87 5.78 7.15
N THR A 433 -13.25 6.84 7.63
CA THR A 433 -12.17 7.51 6.89
C THR A 433 -10.88 6.72 7.10
N VAL A 434 -10.15 6.43 6.04
CA VAL A 434 -8.81 5.83 6.09
C VAL A 434 -7.82 6.86 5.60
N LYS A 435 -6.74 7.07 6.35
CA LYS A 435 -5.62 7.94 5.99
C LYS A 435 -4.38 7.08 5.75
N ALA A 436 -3.61 7.40 4.72
CA ALA A 436 -2.24 6.92 4.60
C ALA A 436 -1.29 8.12 4.51
N GLN A 437 -0.13 8.00 5.15
CA GLN A 437 0.84 9.08 5.28
C GLN A 437 2.26 8.51 5.20
N VAL A 438 3.16 9.21 4.51
CA VAL A 438 4.58 8.89 4.46
C VAL A 438 5.32 9.87 5.38
N LEU A 439 5.69 9.41 6.57
CA LEU A 439 6.35 10.24 7.58
C LEU A 439 7.87 10.13 7.49
N ALA A 440 8.58 11.26 7.58
CA ALA A 440 10.05 11.29 7.62
C ALA A 440 10.61 10.48 8.79
N ALA A 441 9.99 10.58 9.99
CA ALA A 441 10.42 9.85 11.18
C ALA A 441 10.24 8.32 11.08
N SER A 442 9.40 7.86 10.15
CA SER A 442 9.16 6.43 9.90
C SER A 442 10.09 5.84 8.84
N GLN A 443 10.86 6.65 8.11
CA GLN A 443 11.67 6.15 7.00
C GLN A 443 13.02 5.59 7.45
N PRO A 444 13.49 4.49 6.83
CA PRO A 444 14.89 4.07 6.87
C PRO A 444 15.85 5.18 6.41
N ALA A 445 17.05 5.22 6.98
CA ALA A 445 18.05 6.26 6.69
C ALA A 445 18.64 6.20 5.27
N ASP A 446 18.50 5.06 4.60
CA ASP A 446 18.96 4.80 3.23
C ASP A 446 17.92 5.19 2.16
N LEU A 447 16.71 5.60 2.57
CA LEU A 447 15.67 6.07 1.66
C LEU A 447 15.57 7.61 1.64
N PRO A 448 15.13 8.20 0.52
CA PRO A 448 14.89 9.64 0.43
C PRO A 448 13.88 10.12 1.47
N VAL A 449 14.19 11.25 2.12
CA VAL A 449 13.28 11.91 3.06
C VAL A 449 12.04 12.42 2.30
N PRO A 450 10.81 12.05 2.69
CA PRO A 450 9.59 12.45 2.00
C PRO A 450 9.32 13.95 2.15
N VAL A 451 8.60 14.52 1.18
CA VAL A 451 8.11 15.90 1.25
C VAL A 451 7.10 16.01 2.41
N PRO A 452 7.18 17.04 3.27
CA PRO A 452 6.21 17.22 4.36
C PRO A 452 4.76 17.24 3.86
N GLY A 453 3.85 16.57 4.57
CA GLY A 453 2.43 16.50 4.20
C GLY A 453 2.11 15.50 3.09
N THR A 454 3.00 14.56 2.79
CA THR A 454 2.75 13.46 1.84
C THR A 454 1.72 12.48 2.41
N GLU A 455 0.44 12.75 2.18
CA GLU A 455 -0.68 11.98 2.70
C GLU A 455 -1.90 11.97 1.76
N SER A 456 -2.81 11.04 1.98
CA SER A 456 -4.09 10.96 1.26
C SER A 456 -5.12 10.22 2.11
N THR A 457 -6.40 10.49 1.85
CA THR A 457 -7.53 9.87 2.54
C THR A 457 -8.48 9.20 1.55
N THR A 458 -9.18 8.17 2.02
CA THR A 458 -10.30 7.52 1.33
C THR A 458 -11.36 7.12 2.35
N THR A 459 -12.52 6.65 1.91
CA THR A 459 -13.59 6.20 2.80
C THR A 459 -14.01 4.76 2.51
N VAL A 460 -14.41 4.06 3.56
CA VAL A 460 -15.04 2.74 3.50
C VAL A 460 -16.32 2.79 4.32
N THR A 461 -17.44 2.38 3.75
CA THR A 461 -18.72 2.37 4.45
C THR A 461 -18.94 1.01 5.12
N PHE A 462 -19.21 1.02 6.42
CA PHE A 462 -19.64 -0.13 7.20
C PHE A 462 -21.16 -0.20 7.19
N VAL A 463 -21.71 -1.19 6.52
CA VAL A 463 -23.16 -1.38 6.37
C VAL A 463 -23.66 -2.29 7.49
N SER A 464 -24.70 -1.86 8.20
CA SER A 464 -25.31 -2.68 9.25
C SER A 464 -25.73 -4.05 8.71
N SER A 465 -25.27 -5.11 9.35
CA SER A 465 -25.72 -6.49 9.09
C SER A 465 -26.91 -6.91 9.95
N ASP A 466 -27.38 -6.03 10.83
CA ASP A 466 -28.46 -6.34 11.79
C ASP A 466 -29.84 -5.87 11.30
N VAL A 467 -29.98 -5.34 10.09
CA VAL A 467 -31.29 -4.86 9.60
C VAL A 467 -32.16 -6.04 9.17
N THR A 468 -33.36 -6.12 9.72
CA THR A 468 -34.37 -7.14 9.34
C THR A 468 -35.65 -6.55 8.78
N ALA A 469 -36.04 -5.34 9.21
CA ALA A 469 -37.23 -4.66 8.71
C ALA A 469 -37.07 -3.14 8.70
N VAL A 470 -37.71 -2.49 7.72
CA VAL A 470 -37.84 -1.04 7.60
C VAL A 470 -39.31 -0.68 7.39
N SER A 471 -39.86 0.17 8.25
CA SER A 471 -41.19 0.76 8.10
C SER A 471 -41.09 2.26 7.92
N LEU A 472 -41.93 2.84 7.05
CA LEU A 472 -41.87 4.25 6.68
C LEU A 472 -43.23 4.93 6.93
N GLY A 473 -43.21 6.11 7.53
CA GLY A 473 -44.37 6.98 7.72
C GLY A 473 -44.04 8.45 7.43
N ALA A 474 -45.06 9.30 7.36
CA ALA A 474 -44.93 10.74 7.17
C ALA A 474 -45.82 11.53 8.13
N SER A 475 -45.43 12.75 8.48
CA SER A 475 -46.25 13.66 9.30
C SER A 475 -47.53 14.11 8.57
N LYS A 476 -47.46 14.19 7.24
CA LYS A 476 -48.57 14.51 6.34
C LYS A 476 -48.44 13.65 5.09
N THR A 477 -49.53 13.00 4.69
CA THR A 477 -49.62 12.24 3.43
C THR A 477 -50.14 13.08 2.28
N ASN A 478 -50.69 14.27 2.56
CA ASN A 478 -51.09 15.25 1.57
C ASN A 478 -50.48 16.62 1.92
N ILE A 479 -49.71 17.18 1.00
CA ILE A 479 -49.19 18.54 1.09
C ILE A 479 -49.46 19.25 -0.22
N ARG A 480 -49.67 20.57 -0.17
CA ARG A 480 -49.86 21.33 -1.40
C ARG A 480 -48.53 21.42 -2.14
N GLY A 481 -48.46 20.87 -3.34
CA GLY A 481 -47.21 20.76 -4.08
C GLY A 481 -47.38 20.93 -5.58
N LEU A 482 -48.55 20.65 -6.15
CA LEU A 482 -48.76 20.71 -7.59
C LEU A 482 -48.53 22.11 -8.18
N ASP A 483 -49.01 23.14 -7.47
CA ASP A 483 -48.96 24.55 -7.87
C ASP A 483 -48.08 25.43 -6.96
N VAL A 484 -47.51 24.86 -5.89
CA VAL A 484 -46.65 25.57 -4.93
C VAL A 484 -45.41 24.74 -4.60
N VAL A 485 -44.23 25.28 -4.88
CA VAL A 485 -42.92 24.68 -4.54
C VAL A 485 -42.59 24.96 -3.07
N GLY A 486 -41.95 24.01 -2.41
CA GLY A 486 -41.28 24.26 -1.12
C GLY A 486 -42.08 23.89 0.12
N ASN A 487 -43.31 23.39 -0.03
CA ASN A 487 -44.03 22.79 1.10
C ASN A 487 -43.40 21.46 1.49
N THR A 488 -43.46 21.11 2.77
CA THR A 488 -42.69 19.98 3.31
C THR A 488 -43.54 19.02 4.13
N THR A 489 -43.09 17.76 4.15
CA THR A 489 -43.56 16.73 5.09
C THR A 489 -42.36 15.98 5.69
N LEU A 490 -42.42 15.65 6.98
CA LEU A 490 -41.37 14.90 7.66
C LEU A 490 -41.60 13.40 7.47
N LEU A 491 -40.65 12.74 6.82
CA LEU A 491 -40.56 11.30 6.72
C LEU A 491 -39.89 10.71 7.96
N THR A 492 -40.41 9.59 8.45
CA THR A 492 -39.83 8.83 9.56
C THR A 492 -39.72 7.36 9.15
N ALA A 493 -38.49 6.85 9.06
CA ALA A 493 -38.21 5.44 8.96
C ALA A 493 -37.90 4.85 10.35
N LEU A 494 -38.54 3.74 10.68
CA LEU A 494 -38.17 2.88 11.80
C LEU A 494 -37.47 1.64 11.25
N VAL A 495 -36.27 1.39 11.72
CA VAL A 495 -35.37 0.33 11.28
C VAL A 495 -35.13 -0.61 12.45
N SER A 496 -35.44 -1.88 12.26
CA SER A 496 -35.37 -2.89 13.30
C SER A 496 -34.57 -4.11 12.87
N GLY A 497 -33.87 -4.68 13.84
CA GLY A 497 -33.13 -5.92 13.72
C GLY A 497 -33.86 -7.13 14.31
N PRO A 498 -33.14 -8.25 14.49
CA PRO A 498 -33.74 -9.51 14.94
C PRO A 498 -34.56 -9.32 16.22
N GLY A 499 -35.76 -9.88 16.24
CA GLY A 499 -36.68 -9.75 17.38
C GLY A 499 -37.29 -8.35 17.58
N GLY A 500 -37.18 -7.46 16.59
CA GLY A 500 -37.75 -6.10 16.64
C GLY A 500 -36.88 -5.08 17.38
N ALA A 501 -35.65 -5.44 17.76
CA ALA A 501 -34.72 -4.52 18.43
C ALA A 501 -34.36 -3.34 17.52
N ALA A 502 -34.11 -2.16 18.10
CA ALA A 502 -33.55 -1.05 17.35
C ALA A 502 -32.17 -1.42 16.79
N VAL A 503 -31.90 -1.08 15.53
CA VAL A 503 -30.56 -1.24 14.96
C VAL A 503 -29.58 -0.23 15.58
N PRO A 504 -28.27 -0.51 15.57
CA PRO A 504 -27.28 0.40 16.13
C PRO A 504 -27.38 1.81 15.54
N ASP A 505 -27.15 2.81 16.40
CA ASP A 505 -27.03 4.21 15.98
C ASP A 505 -25.94 4.36 14.92
N GLY A 506 -26.18 5.22 13.92
CA GLY A 506 -25.28 5.35 12.77
C GLY A 506 -25.64 4.47 11.57
N THR A 507 -26.63 3.56 11.68
CA THR A 507 -27.08 2.76 10.53
C THR A 507 -27.63 3.68 9.43
N ALA A 508 -26.98 3.69 8.26
CA ALA A 508 -27.39 4.52 7.13
C ALA A 508 -28.78 4.11 6.59
N VAL A 509 -29.60 5.11 6.32
CA VAL A 509 -30.93 4.97 5.71
C VAL A 509 -31.01 5.87 4.48
N ALA A 510 -31.27 5.26 3.33
CA ALA A 510 -31.48 5.96 2.08
C ALA A 510 -32.98 6.12 1.83
N PHE A 511 -33.47 7.36 1.76
CA PHE A 511 -34.83 7.66 1.35
C PHE A 511 -34.85 7.97 -0.14
N SER A 512 -35.87 7.48 -0.85
CA SER A 512 -36.10 7.76 -2.27
C SER A 512 -37.54 8.15 -2.47
N ALA A 513 -37.79 9.15 -3.29
CA ALA A 513 -39.13 9.55 -3.73
C ALA A 513 -39.16 9.61 -5.25
N THR A 514 -40.30 9.28 -5.85
CA THR A 514 -40.47 9.41 -7.31
C THR A 514 -40.37 10.86 -7.78
N ARG A 515 -40.65 11.83 -6.89
CA ARG A 515 -40.68 13.27 -7.16
C ARG A 515 -40.37 14.10 -5.90
N GLY A 516 -40.19 15.40 -6.07
CA GLY A 516 -39.77 16.30 -5.00
C GLY A 516 -38.30 16.13 -4.64
N VAL A 517 -37.87 16.88 -3.61
CA VAL A 517 -36.49 16.83 -3.12
C VAL A 517 -36.49 16.32 -1.69
N ILE A 518 -35.73 15.27 -1.42
CA ILE A 518 -35.48 14.79 -0.06
C ILE A 518 -34.22 15.45 0.47
N SER A 519 -34.29 16.07 1.64
CA SER A 519 -33.11 16.55 2.36
C SER A 519 -32.52 15.48 3.29
N ASN A 520 -31.18 15.43 3.33
CA ASN A 520 -30.30 14.56 4.13
C ASN A 520 -30.34 13.04 3.84
N ALA A 521 -29.15 12.45 3.65
CA ALA A 521 -28.92 11.04 3.96
C ALA A 521 -28.85 10.92 5.49
N THR A 522 -29.69 10.07 6.08
CA THR A 522 -29.83 10.03 7.55
C THR A 522 -29.35 8.71 8.12
N THR A 523 -28.88 8.78 9.34
CA THR A 523 -28.52 7.61 10.13
C THR A 523 -29.56 7.39 11.21
N THR A 524 -29.70 6.16 11.67
CA THR A 524 -30.58 5.85 12.78
C THR A 524 -30.03 6.44 14.09
N SER A 525 -30.93 6.91 14.95
CA SER A 525 -30.72 7.02 16.38
C SER A 525 -31.88 6.34 17.10
N GLY A 526 -31.58 5.39 17.98
CA GLY A 526 -32.59 4.51 18.57
C GLY A 526 -33.41 3.73 17.54
N GLY A 527 -32.79 3.35 16.42
CA GLY A 527 -33.47 2.67 15.30
C GLY A 527 -34.39 3.57 14.46
N ARG A 528 -34.40 4.89 14.67
CA ARG A 528 -35.23 5.85 13.92
C ARG A 528 -34.38 6.77 13.06
N ALA A 529 -34.77 6.96 11.80
CA ALA A 529 -34.17 7.92 10.87
C ALA A 529 -35.26 8.84 10.29
N THR A 530 -34.96 10.11 10.07
CA THR A 530 -35.95 11.09 9.57
C THR A 530 -35.40 11.90 8.42
N ALA A 531 -36.21 12.16 7.40
CA ALA A 531 -35.85 13.02 6.27
C ALA A 531 -36.99 13.97 5.96
N THR A 532 -36.72 15.11 5.33
CA THR A 532 -37.79 16.03 4.89
C THR A 532 -37.99 15.89 3.40
N LEU A 533 -39.22 15.57 2.98
CA LEU A 533 -39.62 15.65 1.59
C LEU A 533 -40.18 17.05 1.32
N THR A 534 -39.60 17.73 0.35
CA THR A 534 -40.01 19.05 -0.12
C THR A 534 -40.69 18.92 -1.49
N SER A 535 -41.87 19.50 -1.64
CA SER A 535 -42.61 19.49 -2.90
C SER A 535 -41.88 20.25 -4.00
N ASP A 536 -41.94 19.69 -5.20
CA ASP A 536 -41.65 20.38 -6.46
C ASP A 536 -42.97 20.86 -7.10
N ALA A 537 -42.93 21.86 -7.99
CA ALA A 537 -44.10 22.27 -8.78
C ALA A 537 -44.35 21.18 -9.83
N SER A 538 -45.10 20.16 -9.43
CA SER A 538 -44.98 18.85 -10.04
C SER A 538 -45.62 18.77 -11.43
N GLY A 539 -46.55 19.63 -11.84
CA GLY A 539 -47.09 19.65 -13.22
C GLY A 539 -47.59 18.30 -13.80
N GLY A 540 -47.73 17.26 -12.98
CA GLY A 540 -48.15 15.90 -13.33
C GLY A 540 -49.41 15.53 -12.54
N ASP A 541 -49.63 14.25 -12.23
CA ASP A 541 -50.78 13.81 -11.42
C ASP A 541 -50.69 14.27 -9.96
N GLY A 542 -49.49 14.41 -9.40
CA GLY A 542 -49.25 14.81 -8.01
C GLY A 542 -49.01 13.63 -7.08
N ASN A 543 -48.99 12.40 -7.59
CA ASN A 543 -48.71 11.20 -6.79
C ASN A 543 -47.20 11.03 -6.58
N VAL A 544 -46.82 10.79 -5.34
CA VAL A 544 -45.42 10.60 -4.93
C VAL A 544 -45.31 9.29 -4.16
N SER A 545 -44.47 8.38 -4.64
CA SER A 545 -44.15 7.14 -3.94
C SER A 545 -42.81 7.30 -3.26
N VAL A 546 -42.76 7.03 -1.94
CA VAL A 546 -41.56 7.17 -1.12
C VAL A 546 -41.16 5.81 -0.55
N THR A 547 -39.88 5.49 -0.60
CA THR A 547 -39.30 4.29 0.02
C THR A 547 -38.12 4.66 0.91
N ALA A 548 -37.82 3.81 1.89
CA ALA A 548 -36.62 3.91 2.71
C ALA A 548 -35.88 2.57 2.72
N THR A 549 -34.56 2.61 2.53
CA THR A 549 -33.70 1.42 2.47
C THR A 549 -32.60 1.49 3.53
N ALA A 550 -32.44 0.43 4.32
CA ALA A 550 -31.37 0.30 5.32
C ALA A 550 -30.84 -1.13 5.32
N GLY A 551 -29.51 -1.32 5.39
CA GLY A 551 -28.89 -2.66 5.41
C GLY A 551 -29.31 -3.60 4.27
N GLY A 552 -29.73 -3.04 3.12
CA GLY A 552 -30.25 -3.79 1.98
C GLY A 552 -31.75 -4.13 2.02
N VAL A 553 -32.45 -3.79 3.12
CA VAL A 553 -33.90 -3.97 3.27
C VAL A 553 -34.62 -2.68 2.90
N THR A 554 -35.61 -2.77 1.99
CA THR A 554 -36.43 -1.63 1.55
C THR A 554 -37.83 -1.72 2.14
N SER A 555 -38.38 -0.59 2.60
CA SER A 555 -39.76 -0.50 3.09
C SER A 555 -40.80 -0.76 1.98
N ALA A 556 -42.03 -1.03 2.38
CA ALA A 556 -43.17 -0.85 1.48
C ALA A 556 -43.24 0.63 1.01
N PRO A 557 -43.72 0.89 -0.22
CA PRO A 557 -43.87 2.26 -0.72
C PRO A 557 -44.95 3.02 0.07
N LEU A 558 -44.60 4.21 0.53
CA LEU A 558 -45.50 5.17 1.16
C LEU A 558 -46.04 6.14 0.12
N ALA A 559 -47.36 6.21 -0.02
CA ALA A 559 -48.02 7.17 -0.90
C ALA A 559 -48.11 8.56 -0.23
N ILE A 560 -47.62 9.57 -0.93
CA ILE A 560 -47.76 10.99 -0.61
C ILE A 560 -48.42 11.67 -1.81
N ILE A 561 -49.27 12.65 -1.55
CA ILE A 561 -49.94 13.48 -2.55
C ILE A 561 -49.38 14.88 -2.47
N PHE A 562 -48.96 15.41 -3.61
CA PHE A 562 -48.69 16.83 -3.86
C PHE A 562 -49.94 17.44 -4.48
N SER A 563 -50.92 17.83 -3.67
CA SER A 563 -52.18 18.39 -4.18
C SER A 563 -51.99 19.79 -4.74
N GLY A 564 -52.90 20.23 -5.61
CA GLY A 564 -52.99 21.61 -6.10
C GLY A 564 -53.97 22.47 -5.31
N GLY A 565 -54.21 23.68 -5.84
CA GLY A 565 -55.35 24.51 -5.47
C GLY A 565 -56.69 23.90 -5.92
N PRO A 566 -57.82 24.45 -5.46
CA PRO A 566 -59.14 23.96 -5.81
C PRO A 566 -59.44 24.13 -7.29
N ASP A 567 -60.08 23.11 -7.87
CA ASP A 567 -60.59 23.15 -9.24
C ASP A 567 -62.13 23.15 -9.25
N ALA A 568 -62.72 24.06 -10.03
CA ALA A 568 -64.16 24.23 -10.07
C ALA A 568 -64.91 23.03 -10.64
N GLY A 569 -64.28 22.23 -11.51
CA GLY A 569 -64.87 21.03 -12.10
C GLY A 569 -64.89 19.82 -11.15
N HIS A 570 -64.02 19.81 -10.14
CA HIS A 570 -63.87 18.70 -9.20
C HIS A 570 -64.36 19.02 -7.78
N CYS A 571 -64.66 20.29 -7.49
CA CYS A 571 -65.33 20.66 -6.25
C CYS A 571 -66.86 20.50 -6.37
N SER A 572 -67.49 19.94 -5.34
CA SER A 572 -68.93 19.68 -5.31
C SER A 572 -69.53 19.98 -3.95
N PHE A 573 -70.86 20.03 -3.88
CA PHE A 573 -71.59 20.13 -2.62
C PHE A 573 -72.78 19.17 -2.58
N VAL A 574 -73.14 18.77 -1.38
CA VAL A 574 -74.38 18.05 -1.06
C VAL A 574 -75.05 18.77 0.10
N THR A 575 -76.37 18.89 0.04
CA THR A 575 -77.18 19.37 1.17
C THR A 575 -77.91 18.22 1.83
N ASP A 576 -78.13 18.28 3.13
CA ASP A 576 -79.01 17.37 3.86
C ASP A 576 -79.99 18.21 4.69
N PRO A 577 -81.30 18.19 4.38
CA PRO A 577 -81.97 17.44 3.30
C PRO A 577 -81.64 17.96 1.88
N ASN A 578 -81.70 17.08 0.87
CA ASN A 578 -81.48 17.41 -0.56
C ASN A 578 -82.77 17.28 -1.40
N PRO A 579 -83.29 18.33 -2.07
CA PRO A 579 -82.84 19.72 -2.03
C PRO A 579 -83.22 20.41 -0.71
N ALA A 580 -82.37 21.31 -0.23
CA ALA A 580 -82.60 22.01 1.04
C ALA A 580 -83.83 22.94 0.96
N THR A 581 -84.95 22.48 1.52
CA THR A 581 -86.16 23.29 1.77
C THR A 581 -86.36 23.40 3.27
N LEU A 582 -86.24 24.61 3.81
CA LEU A 582 -86.24 24.87 5.25
C LEU A 582 -87.51 25.60 5.67
N ALA A 583 -88.07 25.24 6.83
CA ALA A 583 -89.13 26.04 7.44
C ALA A 583 -88.61 27.46 7.74
N LYS A 584 -89.44 28.50 7.62
CA LYS A 584 -89.06 29.89 7.91
C LYS A 584 -88.61 30.15 9.35
N SER A 585 -88.95 29.24 10.27
CA SER A 585 -88.46 29.24 11.64
C SER A 585 -88.03 27.85 12.08
N GLY A 586 -86.86 27.75 12.71
CA GLY A 586 -86.31 26.50 13.25
C GLY A 586 -85.83 25.46 12.22
N GLY A 587 -85.84 25.77 10.92
CA GLY A 587 -85.30 24.91 9.87
C GLY A 587 -83.77 24.84 9.88
N GLN A 588 -83.22 23.66 9.59
CA GLN A 588 -81.79 23.36 9.55
C GLN A 588 -81.43 22.53 8.31
N ALA A 589 -80.27 22.82 7.70
CA ALA A 589 -79.63 21.95 6.71
C ALA A 589 -78.13 21.84 6.95
N THR A 590 -77.56 20.68 6.65
CA THR A 590 -76.11 20.48 6.59
C THR A 590 -75.64 20.60 5.15
N ILE A 591 -74.62 21.42 4.91
CA ILE A 591 -73.96 21.57 3.61
C ILE A 591 -72.62 20.88 3.71
N THR A 592 -72.43 19.79 2.96
CA THR A 592 -71.15 19.09 2.83
C THR A 592 -70.49 19.53 1.54
N VAL A 593 -69.31 20.13 1.64
CA VAL A 593 -68.50 20.60 0.52
C VAL A 593 -67.34 19.64 0.34
N THR A 594 -67.21 19.07 -0.85
CA THR A 594 -66.04 18.29 -1.27
C THR A 594 -65.17 19.19 -2.13
N ALA A 595 -63.97 19.47 -1.67
CA ALA A 595 -63.00 20.33 -2.33
C ALA A 595 -61.83 19.48 -2.84
N LYS A 596 -61.62 19.52 -4.16
CA LYS A 596 -60.56 18.78 -4.84
C LYS A 596 -59.79 19.67 -5.82
N ASP A 597 -58.59 19.24 -6.17
CA ASP A 597 -57.79 19.85 -7.23
C ASP A 597 -58.15 19.31 -8.62
N VAL A 598 -57.42 19.77 -9.64
CA VAL A 598 -57.61 19.41 -11.05
C VAL A 598 -57.37 17.92 -11.36
N ASN A 599 -56.66 17.21 -10.47
CA ASN A 599 -56.33 15.79 -10.61
C ASN A 599 -57.16 14.92 -9.66
N ASP A 600 -58.30 15.42 -9.19
CA ASP A 600 -59.22 14.72 -8.27
C ASP A 600 -58.64 14.44 -6.86
N HIS A 601 -57.49 15.03 -6.51
CA HIS A 601 -56.94 14.90 -5.16
C HIS A 601 -57.66 15.81 -4.17
N PRO A 602 -57.92 15.33 -2.93
CA PRO A 602 -58.49 16.17 -1.90
C PRO A 602 -57.57 17.35 -1.58
N LEU A 603 -58.16 18.51 -1.27
CA LEU A 603 -57.39 19.63 -0.76
C LEU A 603 -56.74 19.27 0.58
N VAL A 604 -55.56 19.85 0.85
CA VAL A 604 -54.80 19.65 2.09
C VAL A 604 -55.69 19.87 3.32
N ASP A 605 -55.57 18.97 4.30
CA ASP A 605 -56.26 19.09 5.59
C ASP A 605 -55.97 20.44 6.27
N GLY A 606 -57.00 21.01 6.89
CA GLY A 606 -56.92 22.32 7.54
C GLY A 606 -57.13 23.50 6.59
N THR A 607 -57.41 23.27 5.30
CA THR A 607 -57.76 24.37 4.38
C THR A 607 -59.08 25.00 4.83
N THR A 608 -59.05 26.29 5.15
CA THR A 608 -60.23 27.02 5.63
C THR A 608 -61.15 27.40 4.46
N ILE A 609 -62.32 26.79 4.39
CA ILE A 609 -63.40 27.15 3.47
C ILE A 609 -64.34 28.12 4.21
N THR A 610 -64.80 29.18 3.54
CA THR A 610 -65.76 30.13 4.10
C THR A 610 -67.10 30.05 3.39
N ALA A 611 -68.18 30.41 4.08
CA ALA A 611 -69.52 30.39 3.52
C ALA A 611 -70.33 31.60 4.04
N VAL A 612 -71.12 32.20 3.15
CA VAL A 612 -71.99 33.34 3.49
C VAL A 612 -73.41 33.06 2.97
N PRO A 613 -74.43 32.96 3.84
CA PRO A 613 -75.80 32.77 3.41
C PRO A 613 -76.45 34.10 3.02
N SER A 614 -77.26 34.12 1.95
CA SER A 614 -78.09 35.27 1.59
C SER A 614 -79.35 35.41 2.46
N LYS A 615 -79.76 34.31 3.12
CA LYS A 615 -80.88 34.24 4.06
C LYS A 615 -80.55 33.28 5.21
N GLY A 616 -81.07 33.55 6.40
CA GLY A 616 -80.76 32.74 7.58
C GLY A 616 -79.34 33.01 8.10
N SER A 617 -78.79 32.08 8.88
CA SER A 617 -77.45 32.17 9.48
C SER A 617 -76.73 30.84 9.41
N LEU A 618 -75.40 30.85 9.53
CA LEU A 618 -74.60 29.64 9.69
C LEU A 618 -74.19 29.49 11.16
N LEU A 619 -74.12 28.24 11.65
CA LEU A 619 -73.50 27.96 12.95
C LEU A 619 -72.03 28.43 12.99
N SER A 620 -71.32 28.29 11.87
CA SER A 620 -69.98 28.84 11.66
C SER A 620 -69.86 29.31 10.21
N GLY A 621 -69.31 30.51 10.00
CA GLY A 621 -69.02 31.05 8.67
C GLY A 621 -67.77 30.44 8.01
N SER A 622 -67.04 29.58 8.72
CA SER A 622 -65.87 28.86 8.19
C SER A 622 -65.80 27.43 8.72
N ALA A 623 -65.22 26.55 7.90
CA ALA A 623 -64.95 25.16 8.22
C ALA A 623 -63.60 24.75 7.60
N GLN A 624 -62.89 23.82 8.24
CA GLN A 624 -61.63 23.30 7.73
C GLN A 624 -61.84 21.97 7.01
N THR A 625 -61.09 21.73 5.95
CA THR A 625 -61.09 20.45 5.25
C THR A 625 -60.49 19.34 6.12
N ALA A 626 -61.12 18.17 6.09
CA ALA A 626 -60.53 16.90 6.47
C ALA A 626 -60.76 15.93 5.29
N ASP A 627 -59.69 15.42 4.70
CA ASP A 627 -59.71 14.65 3.46
C ASP A 627 -60.48 15.36 2.33
N GLY A 628 -60.23 16.68 2.19
CA GLY A 628 -60.90 17.53 1.21
C GLY A 628 -62.37 17.85 1.52
N VAL A 629 -62.94 17.39 2.64
CA VAL A 629 -64.35 17.64 2.98
C VAL A 629 -64.49 18.68 4.09
N ALA A 630 -65.41 19.64 3.92
CA ALA A 630 -65.79 20.60 4.94
C ALA A 630 -67.32 20.65 5.09
N MET A 631 -67.82 20.85 6.31
CA MET A 631 -69.25 20.86 6.61
C MET A 631 -69.69 22.18 7.23
N PHE A 632 -70.84 22.68 6.77
CA PHE A 632 -71.52 23.85 7.33
C PHE A 632 -72.92 23.47 7.79
N THR A 633 -73.44 24.18 8.78
CA THR A 633 -74.84 24.03 9.22
C THR A 633 -75.56 25.35 9.01
N LEU A 634 -76.53 25.35 8.10
CA LEU A 634 -77.43 26.45 7.79
C LEU A 634 -78.66 26.40 8.69
N LEU A 635 -79.04 27.55 9.22
CA LEU A 635 -80.17 27.74 10.11
C LEU A 635 -81.08 28.86 9.60
N THR A 636 -82.38 28.70 9.81
CA THR A 636 -83.36 29.79 9.76
C THR A 636 -83.60 30.34 11.17
N SER A 637 -84.27 31.49 11.27
CA SER A 637 -84.52 32.16 12.55
C SER A 637 -85.16 31.22 13.58
N ALA A 638 -84.60 31.13 14.78
CA ALA A 638 -85.23 30.41 15.88
C ALA A 638 -86.45 31.16 16.45
N ASP A 639 -86.60 32.45 16.13
CA ASP A 639 -87.70 33.28 16.58
C ASP A 639 -88.86 33.21 15.58
N ALA A 640 -89.96 32.58 15.98
CA ALA A 640 -91.17 32.45 15.16
C ALA A 640 -91.88 33.80 14.90
N LEU A 641 -91.62 34.83 15.72
CA LEU A 641 -92.16 36.19 15.54
C LEU A 641 -91.33 37.02 14.55
N ASN A 642 -90.07 36.66 14.36
CA ASN A 642 -89.15 37.26 13.39
C ASN A 642 -88.55 36.16 12.48
N PRO A 643 -89.37 35.50 11.66
CA PRO A 643 -88.93 34.38 10.83
C PRO A 643 -87.99 34.83 9.70
N THR A 644 -87.20 33.91 9.15
CA THR A 644 -86.41 34.18 7.94
C THR A 644 -87.32 34.36 6.73
N ASP A 645 -87.07 35.38 5.91
CA ASP A 645 -87.90 35.71 4.74
C ASP A 645 -88.07 34.52 3.77
N PRO A 646 -89.31 34.10 3.46
CA PRO A 646 -89.57 33.02 2.50
C PRO A 646 -89.01 33.25 1.10
N GLY A 647 -88.79 32.16 0.36
CA GLY A 647 -88.33 32.17 -1.03
C GLY A 647 -86.90 31.64 -1.21
N ALA A 648 -86.35 31.82 -2.42
CA ALA A 648 -85.02 31.33 -2.77
C ALA A 648 -83.92 32.00 -1.93
N GLY A 649 -82.97 31.19 -1.48
CA GLY A 649 -81.74 31.61 -0.82
C GLY A 649 -80.53 30.91 -1.44
N THR A 650 -79.35 31.47 -1.21
CA THR A 650 -78.08 30.92 -1.69
C THR A 650 -77.06 31.01 -0.56
N VAL A 651 -76.32 29.93 -0.32
CA VAL A 651 -75.08 29.98 0.46
C VAL A 651 -73.92 30.06 -0.52
N THR A 652 -73.18 31.17 -0.48
CA THR A 652 -71.98 31.37 -1.29
C THR A 652 -70.80 30.76 -0.55
N VAL A 653 -70.38 29.57 -0.97
CA VAL A 653 -69.19 28.90 -0.44
C VAL A 653 -67.97 29.37 -1.23
N THR A 654 -66.92 29.79 -0.53
CA THR A 654 -65.64 30.19 -1.12
C THR A 654 -64.54 29.25 -0.63
N ILE A 655 -63.95 28.52 -1.58
CA ILE A 655 -62.79 27.65 -1.36
C ILE A 655 -61.56 28.45 -1.79
N PRO A 656 -60.68 28.86 -0.85
CA PRO A 656 -59.56 29.70 -1.19
C PRO A 656 -58.54 28.93 -2.05
N SER A 657 -57.95 29.62 -3.02
CA SER A 657 -56.83 29.05 -3.77
C SER A 657 -55.56 28.92 -2.94
N GLY A 658 -55.41 29.73 -1.89
CA GLY A 658 -54.24 29.76 -1.00
C GLY A 658 -52.92 30.13 -1.69
N GLY A 659 -52.91 30.56 -2.96
CA GLY A 659 -51.71 30.77 -3.78
C GLY A 659 -52.01 31.51 -5.10
N ALA A 660 -51.25 31.27 -6.16
CA ALA A 660 -51.35 32.02 -7.43
C ALA A 660 -52.60 31.74 -8.29
N GLY A 661 -53.58 30.97 -7.79
CA GLY A 661 -54.83 30.65 -8.48
C GLY A 661 -56.03 31.47 -8.01
N SER A 662 -57.17 31.35 -8.68
CA SER A 662 -58.44 31.94 -8.26
C SER A 662 -59.16 31.04 -7.26
N SER A 663 -59.77 31.62 -6.23
CA SER A 663 -60.67 30.89 -5.33
C SER A 663 -61.86 30.32 -6.10
N VAL A 664 -62.30 29.11 -5.75
CA VAL A 664 -63.51 28.50 -6.31
C VAL A 664 -64.70 28.97 -5.49
N ILE A 665 -65.73 29.47 -6.18
CA ILE A 665 -66.98 29.94 -5.57
C ILE A 665 -68.11 29.00 -5.99
N ILE A 666 -68.78 28.40 -5.02
CA ILE A 666 -69.89 27.46 -5.23
C ILE A 666 -71.17 28.09 -4.67
N PRO A 667 -72.15 28.45 -5.50
CA PRO A 667 -73.46 28.85 -5.04
C PRO A 667 -74.29 27.60 -4.67
N VAL A 668 -74.62 27.46 -3.39
CA VAL A 668 -75.46 26.37 -2.88
C VAL A 668 -76.89 26.88 -2.73
N PRO A 669 -77.82 26.52 -3.64
CA PRO A 669 -79.20 26.98 -3.56
C PRO A 669 -79.97 26.27 -2.44
N PHE A 670 -80.87 26.99 -1.78
CA PHE A 670 -81.86 26.45 -0.87
C PHE A 670 -83.15 27.27 -0.94
N THR A 671 -84.24 26.75 -0.38
CA THR A 671 -85.53 27.46 -0.33
C THR A 671 -86.01 27.57 1.11
N VAL A 672 -86.48 28.76 1.50
CA VAL A 672 -87.22 28.95 2.75
C VAL A 672 -88.72 28.86 2.43
N ALA A 673 -89.41 27.90 3.05
CA ALA A 673 -90.83 27.68 2.88
C ALA A 673 -91.66 28.86 3.45
N PRO A 674 -92.83 29.17 2.85
CA PRO A 674 -93.73 30.26 3.28
C PRO A 674 -94.18 30.25 4.75
#